data_AF-A0A6A2ZME5-F1
#
_entry.id   AF-A0A6A2ZME5-F1
#
_cell.length_a   1.000
_cell.length_b   1.000
_cell.length_c   1.000
_cell.angle_alpha   90.00
_cell.angle_beta   90.00
_cell.angle_gamma   90.00
#
_symmetry.space_group_name_H-M   'P 1'
#
loop_
_entity.id
_entity.type
_entity.pdbx_description
1 polymer ?
#
loop_
_entity_poly.entity_id
_entity_poly.type
_entity_poly.pdbx_seq_one_letter_code
_entity_poly.pdbx_strand_id
1 'polypeptide(L)'
;MLRNFLANLQDVVLGTKLSVVLPVIPLAFVARCYGFGRSWVFALSLLGVSALAERIGFLTEQIAYYIGPAVGGLVNATCGNAPELIIAIFAPRQNKLDMVKYSLLGSVLSNMLLILGTSVFCGGIANLRKGQKFNRRQAEVNCLLLLLGLLCHSLPLLFRMGGGPAAVMAEPTLQLSTASSIVMLIAYFSYTYEADIVEYTLVDKSIEQEQEDEEDGESEEAAVIGFWSAIIWLVGLSALVSLLSEYIVEDASNSWGISLSFNRMILLPIVGNAPEHAGAIIFAFKDKLVPLCVVAAWTMGINMDLSFNLLETGSLALSIGAVVFTLQAATTTLHFSHSDTHIYVQGLILILLYCVIGASFFVSNIPQTLQQKEPLMQSSELEKGLSNIMMKFNRDAIILMKKTGCSSLFLFVITLLLRIFPSRRNIIDKRLGNLQTLHSSKESGQHTENDRYVLEDDGLKIRAFLEENDPTSKESNGSHLSDPKLSWLPPILKEFILPAGFPGSVSDDYLQYMLLQFPTNVTGWICHTIVTSSLLKACESNSGHYPFSGTAAAASAAAIRWASKDGIGAVGRLFIGGRFGNLFDDDPKQWRMYADFIGSAGCIFDLTTQVYPAYFLPLASLGNLAKAVARGLKDPSFRVIQNHFAISGNLGEVAAKEEVWEVTAQLLGLSLGILILDTPGLVKSYPVLVSTWACMRLFHLWLRYLSLSALRFNTINLKRARILAQSHVLHSRVPGCNDCNRDENILSWQRFINPRIIFSVPMEEMLGGGRSILTLKTLLRIYAREKYILTVNQHRKDFEVFVSFKAGATSVSVLRRVWQTYWLHDNLNVSEDLFDQLAKSLSEMDERFDEFVQQLDKSGWDIHQISLRVPKEISIDECSV
;
A
#
# COMPACT_ATOMS: atom_id res chain seq x y z
N MET A 1 5.61 -30.28 13.84
CA MET A 1 4.32 -29.62 13.53
C MET A 1 3.41 -29.52 14.75
N LEU A 2 2.98 -30.63 15.38
CA LEU A 2 2.07 -30.57 16.55
C LEU A 2 2.63 -29.74 17.73
N ARG A 3 3.93 -29.88 18.04
CA ARG A 3 4.59 -29.08 19.09
C ARG A 3 4.57 -27.57 18.80
N ASN A 4 4.82 -27.17 17.55
CA ASN A 4 4.78 -25.76 17.15
C ASN A 4 3.35 -25.22 17.15
N PHE A 5 2.38 -26.04 16.78
CA PHE A 5 0.96 -25.68 16.87
C PHE A 5 0.52 -25.50 18.33
N LEU A 6 0.95 -26.39 19.24
CA LEU A 6 0.64 -26.29 20.67
C LEU A 6 1.32 -25.10 21.35
N ALA A 7 2.57 -24.79 20.97
CA ALA A 7 3.26 -23.58 21.42
C ALA A 7 2.51 -22.32 20.96
N ASN A 8 2.20 -22.21 19.67
CA ASN A 8 1.40 -21.09 19.14
C ASN A 8 0.01 -21.00 19.80
N LEU A 9 -0.64 -22.14 20.08
CA LEU A 9 -1.92 -22.15 20.78
C LEU A 9 -1.77 -21.60 22.20
N GLN A 10 -0.72 -21.98 22.92
CA GLN A 10 -0.46 -21.48 24.26
C GLN A 10 -0.21 -19.97 24.24
N ASP A 11 0.62 -19.47 23.32
CA ASP A 11 0.96 -18.05 23.24
C ASP A 11 -0.24 -17.19 22.81
N VAL A 12 -1.02 -17.66 21.83
CA VAL A 12 -2.20 -16.92 21.35
C VAL A 12 -3.33 -16.98 22.38
N VAL A 13 -3.71 -18.17 22.85
CA VAL A 13 -4.96 -18.37 23.62
C VAL A 13 -4.74 -18.21 25.12
N LEU A 14 -3.62 -18.69 25.65
CA LEU A 14 -3.35 -18.72 27.10
C LEU A 14 -2.35 -17.66 27.56
N GLY A 15 -1.73 -16.92 26.64
CA GLY A 15 -0.74 -15.88 26.94
C GLY A 15 -1.29 -14.62 27.63
N THR A 16 -2.61 -14.50 27.82
CA THR A 16 -3.25 -13.33 28.46
C THR A 16 -3.93 -13.66 29.77
N LYS A 17 -3.99 -12.67 30.67
CA LYS A 17 -4.79 -12.72 31.90
C LYS A 17 -6.29 -12.79 31.61
N LEU A 18 -6.73 -12.34 30.43
CA LEU A 18 -8.11 -12.46 29.94
C LEU A 18 -8.48 -13.88 29.46
N SER A 19 -7.54 -14.82 29.42
CA SER A 19 -7.79 -16.21 29.00
C SER A 19 -8.82 -16.92 29.90
N VAL A 20 -8.99 -16.44 31.14
CA VAL A 20 -10.02 -16.90 32.08
C VAL A 20 -11.44 -16.66 31.54
N VAL A 21 -11.63 -15.69 30.64
CA VAL A 21 -12.93 -15.35 30.03
C VAL A 21 -13.19 -16.15 28.73
N LEU A 22 -12.17 -16.73 28.10
CA LEU A 22 -12.33 -17.51 26.85
C LEU A 22 -13.28 -18.72 26.94
N PRO A 23 -13.38 -19.45 28.09
CA PRO A 23 -14.40 -20.49 28.25
C PRO A 23 -15.84 -20.00 28.09
N VAL A 24 -16.09 -18.69 28.20
CA VAL A 24 -17.42 -18.11 27.99
C VAL A 24 -17.90 -18.25 26.54
N ILE A 25 -16.99 -18.35 25.58
CA ILE A 25 -17.32 -18.50 24.15
C ILE A 25 -18.10 -19.81 23.88
N PRO A 26 -17.58 -21.01 24.21
CA PRO A 26 -18.36 -22.24 24.04
C PRO A 26 -19.63 -22.24 24.92
N LEU A 27 -19.63 -21.57 26.08
CA LEU A 27 -20.84 -21.40 26.89
C LEU A 27 -21.91 -20.58 26.16
N ALA A 28 -21.55 -19.56 25.38
CA ALA A 28 -22.49 -18.78 24.57
C ALA A 28 -23.17 -19.65 23.49
N PHE A 29 -22.40 -20.53 22.83
CA PHE A 29 -22.95 -21.49 21.87
C PHE A 29 -23.89 -22.50 22.53
N VAL A 30 -23.49 -23.07 23.67
CA VAL A 30 -24.33 -23.99 24.45
C VAL A 30 -25.61 -23.29 24.89
N ALA A 31 -25.53 -22.07 25.43
CA ALA A 31 -26.69 -21.29 25.83
C ALA A 31 -27.67 -21.09 24.66
N ARG A 32 -27.18 -20.85 23.44
CA ARG A 32 -28.02 -20.72 22.25
C ARG A 32 -28.65 -22.06 21.82
N CYS A 33 -27.86 -23.13 21.74
CA CYS A 33 -28.36 -24.45 21.31
C CYS A 33 -29.41 -25.04 22.26
N TYR A 34 -29.28 -24.78 23.56
CA TYR A 34 -30.22 -25.25 24.58
C TYR A 34 -31.34 -24.24 24.91
N GLY A 35 -31.42 -23.13 24.17
CA GLY A 35 -32.51 -22.17 24.30
C GLY A 35 -32.55 -21.42 25.64
N PHE A 36 -31.38 -21.12 26.22
CA PHE A 36 -31.28 -20.29 27.42
C PHE A 36 -31.84 -18.88 27.15
N GLY A 37 -32.19 -18.16 28.22
CA GLY A 37 -32.76 -16.81 28.10
C GLY A 37 -31.88 -15.88 27.25
N ARG A 38 -32.50 -15.09 26.37
CA ARG A 38 -31.81 -14.15 25.45
C ARG A 38 -30.82 -13.23 26.16
N SER A 39 -31.13 -12.87 27.41
CA SER A 39 -30.28 -12.11 28.34
C SER A 39 -28.93 -12.78 28.61
N TRP A 40 -28.92 -14.10 28.79
CA TRP A 40 -27.70 -14.88 29.03
C TRP A 40 -26.92 -15.09 27.75
N VAL A 41 -27.59 -15.37 26.64
CA VAL A 41 -26.94 -15.48 25.32
C VAL A 41 -26.24 -14.17 24.96
N PHE A 42 -26.93 -13.03 25.16
CA PHE A 42 -26.36 -11.70 24.96
C PHE A 42 -25.14 -11.44 25.86
N ALA A 43 -25.25 -11.69 27.17
CA ALA A 43 -24.16 -11.45 28.12
C ALA A 43 -22.91 -12.31 27.83
N LEU A 44 -23.12 -13.60 27.56
CA LEU A 44 -22.03 -14.54 27.27
C LEU A 44 -21.38 -14.21 25.91
N SER A 45 -22.17 -13.85 24.90
CA SER A 45 -21.64 -13.44 23.59
C SER A 45 -20.83 -12.16 23.69
N LEU A 46 -21.32 -11.19 24.47
CA LEU A 46 -20.64 -9.92 24.72
C LEU A 46 -19.29 -10.12 25.44
N LEU A 47 -19.26 -10.92 26.51
CA LEU A 47 -18.01 -11.27 27.20
C LEU A 47 -17.04 -12.07 26.31
N GLY A 48 -17.58 -12.97 25.48
CA GLY A 48 -16.79 -13.72 24.50
C GLY A 48 -16.13 -12.82 23.46
N VAL A 49 -16.86 -11.83 22.92
CA VAL A 49 -16.31 -10.84 21.98
C VAL A 49 -15.22 -9.99 22.64
N SER A 50 -15.37 -9.59 23.91
CA SER A 50 -14.33 -8.85 24.65
C SER A 50 -13.00 -9.61 24.70
N ALA A 51 -13.04 -10.90 25.03
CA ALA A 51 -11.84 -11.73 25.10
C ALA A 51 -11.20 -11.97 23.72
N LEU A 52 -12.01 -12.09 22.67
CA LEU A 52 -11.51 -12.27 21.30
C LEU A 52 -10.93 -10.99 20.71
N ALA A 53 -11.56 -9.85 20.98
CA ALA A 53 -11.07 -8.54 20.57
C ALA A 53 -9.62 -8.36 21.03
N GLU A 54 -9.34 -8.70 22.29
CA GLU A 54 -8.01 -8.45 22.89
C GLU A 54 -6.93 -9.34 22.26
N ARG A 55 -7.30 -10.57 21.88
CA ARG A 55 -6.43 -11.47 21.13
C ARG A 55 -6.21 -11.03 19.67
N ILE A 56 -7.24 -10.47 19.03
CA ILE A 56 -7.11 -9.88 17.69
C ILE A 56 -6.14 -8.70 17.74
N GLY A 57 -6.23 -7.82 18.74
CA GLY A 57 -5.29 -6.72 18.97
C GLY A 57 -3.83 -7.19 19.06
N PHE A 58 -3.56 -8.20 19.89
CA PHE A 58 -2.23 -8.81 19.99
C PHE A 58 -1.74 -9.37 18.64
N LEU A 59 -2.58 -10.12 17.92
CA LEU A 59 -2.21 -10.69 16.61
C LEU A 59 -1.93 -9.61 15.57
N THR A 60 -2.64 -8.48 15.62
CA THR A 60 -2.38 -7.35 14.72
C THR A 60 -1.06 -6.65 14.99
N GLU A 61 -0.63 -6.57 16.25
CA GLU A 61 0.71 -6.09 16.61
C GLU A 61 1.80 -7.04 16.12
N GLN A 62 1.61 -8.36 16.30
CA GLN A 62 2.53 -9.38 15.78
C GLN A 62 2.65 -9.29 14.25
N ILE A 63 1.57 -9.01 13.53
CA ILE A 63 1.59 -8.84 12.07
C ILE A 63 2.28 -7.53 11.69
N ALA A 64 1.98 -6.43 12.41
CA ALA A 64 2.55 -5.11 12.16
C ALA A 64 4.09 -5.13 12.23
N TYR A 65 4.66 -5.94 13.13
CA TYR A 65 6.10 -6.15 13.24
C TYR A 65 6.77 -6.60 11.93
N TYR A 66 6.11 -7.46 11.12
CA TYR A 66 6.72 -8.04 9.91
C TYR A 66 6.56 -7.20 8.63
N ILE A 67 5.63 -6.24 8.62
CA ILE A 67 5.21 -5.52 7.39
C ILE A 67 5.63 -4.05 7.38
N GLY A 68 6.42 -3.63 8.37
CA GLY A 68 6.95 -2.28 8.53
C GLY A 68 5.95 -1.29 9.14
N PRO A 69 6.42 -0.13 9.65
CA PRO A 69 5.60 0.80 10.44
C PRO A 69 4.36 1.31 9.72
N ALA A 70 4.48 1.67 8.43
CA ALA A 70 3.38 2.24 7.66
C ALA A 70 2.22 1.26 7.40
N VAL A 71 2.55 0.07 6.87
CA VAL A 71 1.54 -0.97 6.60
C VAL A 71 1.06 -1.58 7.91
N GLY A 72 1.94 -1.71 8.90
CA GLY A 72 1.61 -2.15 10.26
C GLY A 72 0.63 -1.22 10.96
N GLY A 73 0.84 0.10 10.85
CA GLY A 73 -0.05 1.13 11.36
C GLY A 73 -1.44 1.06 10.75
N LEU A 74 -1.54 0.79 9.44
CA LEU A 74 -2.81 0.60 8.73
C LEU A 74 -3.51 -0.72 9.12
N VAL A 75 -2.76 -1.83 9.20
CA VAL A 75 -3.30 -3.13 9.66
C VAL A 75 -3.80 -3.03 11.09
N ASN A 76 -3.07 -2.34 11.96
CA ASN A 76 -3.50 -2.13 13.32
C ASN A 76 -4.73 -1.21 13.41
N ALA A 77 -4.82 -0.17 12.57
CA ALA A 77 -6.00 0.69 12.54
C ALA A 77 -7.28 -0.05 12.08
N THR A 78 -7.13 -1.05 11.20
CA THR A 78 -8.25 -1.78 10.61
C THR A 78 -8.58 -3.05 11.39
N CYS A 79 -7.65 -3.99 11.48
CA CYS A 79 -7.85 -5.27 12.14
C CYS A 79 -7.84 -5.16 13.67
N GLY A 80 -7.16 -4.17 14.25
CA GLY A 80 -7.18 -3.94 15.71
C GLY A 80 -8.56 -3.55 16.23
N ASN A 81 -9.42 -3.03 15.33
CA ASN A 81 -10.81 -2.70 15.59
C ASN A 81 -11.78 -3.55 14.73
N ALA A 82 -11.37 -4.79 14.47
CA ALA A 82 -12.18 -5.75 13.72
C ALA A 82 -13.57 -6.01 14.37
N PRO A 83 -13.72 -6.12 15.71
CA PRO A 83 -15.03 -6.34 16.33
C PRO A 83 -16.05 -5.25 15.99
N GLU A 84 -15.66 -3.98 16.03
CA GLU A 84 -16.49 -2.81 15.72
C GLU A 84 -16.91 -2.84 14.25
N LEU A 85 -15.95 -3.12 13.36
CA LEU A 85 -16.18 -3.18 11.92
C LEU A 85 -17.11 -4.35 11.56
N ILE A 86 -16.93 -5.52 12.18
CA ILE A 86 -17.79 -6.69 11.99
C ILE A 86 -19.22 -6.36 12.43
N ILE A 87 -19.41 -5.78 13.62
CA ILE A 87 -20.74 -5.35 14.09
C ILE A 87 -21.35 -4.31 13.14
N ALA A 88 -20.55 -3.36 12.65
CA ALA A 88 -20.97 -2.34 11.68
C ALA A 88 -21.35 -2.92 10.31
N ILE A 89 -20.88 -4.11 9.93
CA ILE A 89 -21.25 -4.80 8.69
C ILE A 89 -22.52 -5.65 8.88
N PHE A 90 -22.69 -6.31 10.03
CA PHE A 90 -23.83 -7.22 10.26
C PHE A 90 -25.11 -6.51 10.71
N ALA A 91 -25.01 -5.48 11.55
CA ALA A 91 -26.18 -4.77 12.07
C ALA A 91 -27.01 -4.08 10.97
N PRO A 92 -26.44 -3.46 9.93
CA PRO A 92 -27.22 -2.89 8.82
C PRO A 92 -27.99 -3.93 8.01
N ARG A 93 -27.45 -5.15 7.86
CA ARG A 93 -28.15 -6.25 7.16
C ARG A 93 -29.44 -6.69 7.87
N GLN A 94 -29.54 -6.44 9.18
CA GLN A 94 -30.73 -6.70 9.98
C GLN A 94 -31.61 -5.43 10.17
N ASN A 95 -31.41 -4.38 9.36
CA ASN A 95 -32.09 -3.08 9.50
C ASN A 95 -31.90 -2.39 10.87
N LYS A 96 -30.79 -2.67 11.56
CA LYS A 96 -30.46 -2.07 12.87
C LYS A 96 -29.43 -0.94 12.71
N LEU A 97 -29.73 0.05 11.86
CA LEU A 97 -28.81 1.18 11.59
C LEU A 97 -28.48 1.99 12.83
N ASP A 98 -29.47 2.19 13.71
CA ASP A 98 -29.27 2.88 14.97
C ASP A 98 -28.25 2.18 15.86
N MET A 99 -28.17 0.85 15.81
CA MET A 99 -27.17 0.08 16.56
C MET A 99 -25.75 0.45 16.13
N VAL A 100 -25.51 0.60 14.83
CA VAL A 100 -24.19 1.01 14.31
C VAL A 100 -23.88 2.45 14.67
N LYS A 101 -24.83 3.38 14.47
CA LYS A 101 -24.63 4.80 14.80
C LYS A 101 -24.28 5.00 16.27
N TYR A 102 -25.06 4.39 17.16
CA TYR A 102 -24.83 4.47 18.61
C TYR A 102 -23.54 3.79 19.04
N SER A 103 -23.20 2.64 18.46
CA SER A 103 -21.95 1.94 18.77
C SER A 103 -20.72 2.75 18.33
N LEU A 104 -20.76 3.38 17.15
CA LEU A 104 -19.66 4.21 16.66
C LEU A 104 -19.46 5.46 17.52
N LEU A 105 -20.55 6.16 17.85
CA LEU A 105 -20.49 7.32 18.74
C LEU A 105 -19.96 6.93 20.13
N GLY A 106 -20.45 5.82 20.65
CA GLY A 106 -20.04 5.29 21.94
C GLY A 106 -18.58 4.83 21.97
N SER A 107 -18.04 4.31 20.87
CA SER A 107 -16.61 3.98 20.72
C SER A 107 -15.75 5.23 20.87
N VAL A 108 -16.10 6.31 20.17
CA VAL A 108 -15.42 7.60 20.30
C VAL A 108 -15.47 8.09 21.75
N LEU A 109 -16.65 8.05 22.39
CA LEU A 109 -16.80 8.47 23.79
C LEU A 109 -15.98 7.59 24.76
N SER A 110 -15.96 6.28 24.56
CA SER A 110 -15.18 5.35 25.37
C SER A 110 -13.69 5.66 25.25
N ASN A 111 -13.20 5.87 24.03
CA ASN A 111 -11.77 6.06 23.77
C ASN A 111 -11.28 7.43 24.25
N MET A 112 -12.11 8.46 24.09
CA MET A 112 -11.80 9.82 24.52
C MET A 112 -11.92 10.04 26.02
N LEU A 113 -12.86 9.40 26.70
CA LEU A 113 -13.12 9.66 28.12
C LEU A 113 -12.71 8.51 29.03
N LEU A 114 -13.10 7.28 28.70
CA LEU A 114 -12.85 6.12 29.56
C LEU A 114 -11.40 5.61 29.40
N ILE A 115 -10.94 5.36 28.18
CA ILE A 115 -9.57 4.87 27.91
C ILE A 115 -8.54 5.94 28.26
N LEU A 116 -8.68 7.14 27.69
CA LEU A 116 -7.81 8.26 28.02
C LEU A 116 -7.89 8.62 29.51
N GLY A 117 -9.08 8.66 30.10
CA GLY A 117 -9.24 8.98 31.52
C GLY A 117 -8.55 7.96 32.44
N THR A 118 -8.71 6.66 32.16
CA THR A 118 -8.09 5.58 32.94
C THR A 118 -6.57 5.51 32.77
N SER A 119 -6.04 5.74 31.56
CA SER A 119 -4.59 5.77 31.32
C SER A 119 -3.91 6.95 32.00
N VAL A 120 -4.51 8.15 31.95
CA VAL A 120 -4.01 9.35 32.65
C VAL A 120 -4.17 9.21 34.17
N PHE A 121 -5.28 8.64 34.64
CA PHE A 121 -5.50 8.41 36.06
C PHE A 121 -4.50 7.39 36.64
N CYS A 122 -4.44 6.19 36.06
CA CYS A 122 -3.58 5.10 36.56
C CYS A 122 -2.10 5.41 36.34
N GLY A 123 -1.73 5.92 35.16
CA GLY A 123 -0.36 6.31 34.86
C GLY A 123 0.11 7.51 35.69
N GLY A 124 -0.81 8.43 36.01
CA GLY A 124 -0.56 9.54 36.93
C GLY A 124 -0.33 9.05 38.37
N ILE A 125 -1.10 8.06 38.84
CA ILE A 125 -0.91 7.42 40.17
C ILE A 125 0.42 6.65 40.23
N ALA A 126 0.72 5.85 39.20
CA ALA A 126 1.93 5.04 39.16
C ALA A 126 3.21 5.89 39.09
N ASN A 127 3.16 7.04 38.41
CA ASN A 127 4.30 7.93 38.20
C ASN A 127 4.25 9.20 39.04
N LEU A 128 3.71 9.13 40.26
CA LEU A 128 3.56 10.27 41.19
C LEU A 128 4.85 11.08 41.42
N ARG A 129 6.03 10.46 41.26
CA ARG A 129 7.35 11.08 41.50
C ARG A 129 8.14 11.49 40.24
N LYS A 130 7.77 10.98 39.06
CA LYS A 130 8.51 11.19 37.80
C LYS A 130 7.79 12.12 36.81
N GLY A 131 6.50 12.42 37.07
CA GLY A 131 5.64 13.17 36.17
C GLY A 131 5.29 12.37 34.90
N GLN A 132 4.19 12.72 34.24
CA GLN A 132 3.85 12.19 32.90
C GLN A 132 4.18 13.26 31.86
N LYS A 133 5.06 12.93 30.89
CA LYS A 133 5.45 13.85 29.82
C LYS A 133 4.55 13.65 28.60
N PHE A 134 3.96 14.71 28.09
CA PHE A 134 3.17 14.70 26.86
C PHE A 134 3.91 15.46 25.75
N ASN A 135 3.95 14.89 24.54
CA ASN A 135 4.44 15.61 23.38
C ASN A 135 3.42 16.68 22.96
N ARG A 136 3.80 17.95 23.13
CA ARG A 136 2.95 19.09 22.83
C ARG A 136 2.52 19.14 21.37
N ARG A 137 3.43 18.91 20.42
CA ARG A 137 3.11 18.97 18.99
C ARG A 137 2.10 17.89 18.60
N GLN A 138 2.28 16.68 19.11
CA GLN A 138 1.36 15.57 18.86
C GLN A 138 -0.02 15.81 19.46
N ALA A 139 -0.08 16.34 20.69
CA ALA A 139 -1.33 16.67 21.35
C ALA A 139 -2.10 17.79 20.61
N GLU A 140 -1.39 18.83 20.12
CA GLU A 140 -2.00 19.93 19.36
C GLU A 140 -2.62 19.43 18.04
N VAL A 141 -1.92 18.59 17.28
CA VAL A 141 -2.45 18.00 16.03
C VAL A 141 -3.65 17.09 16.31
N ASN A 142 -3.58 16.23 17.33
CA ASN A 142 -4.68 15.34 17.71
C ASN A 142 -5.93 16.14 18.16
N CYS A 143 -5.76 17.24 18.89
CA CYS A 143 -6.86 18.14 19.26
C CYS A 143 -7.53 18.78 18.03
N LEU A 144 -6.75 19.21 17.03
CA LEU A 144 -7.29 19.79 15.79
C LEU A 144 -8.08 18.75 14.97
N LEU A 145 -7.60 17.50 14.91
CA LEU A 145 -8.31 16.40 14.25
C LEU A 145 -9.64 16.06 14.95
N LEU A 146 -9.66 16.03 16.29
CA LEU A 146 -10.89 15.82 17.06
C LEU A 146 -11.92 16.94 16.84
N LEU A 147 -11.46 18.19 16.73
CA LEU A 147 -12.32 19.33 16.44
C LEU A 147 -12.86 19.32 15.00
N LEU A 148 -12.06 18.85 14.04
CA LEU A 148 -12.50 18.60 12.67
C LEU A 148 -13.58 17.51 12.64
N GLY A 149 -13.39 16.42 13.39
CA GLY A 149 -14.40 15.37 13.56
C GLY A 149 -15.70 15.93 14.16
N LEU A 150 -15.62 16.73 15.22
CA LEU A 150 -16.80 17.38 15.81
C LEU A 150 -17.56 18.26 14.80
N LEU A 151 -16.84 19.00 13.96
CA LEU A 151 -17.45 19.81 12.90
C LEU A 151 -18.19 18.92 11.88
N CYS A 152 -17.54 17.86 11.40
CA CYS A 152 -18.10 16.89 10.47
C CYS A 152 -19.35 16.16 11.01
N HIS A 153 -19.42 15.91 12.32
CA HIS A 153 -20.58 15.30 12.98
C HIS A 153 -21.69 16.29 13.34
N SER A 154 -21.35 17.54 13.68
CA SER A 154 -22.34 18.55 14.07
C SER A 154 -23.03 19.19 12.86
N LEU A 155 -22.35 19.31 11.72
CA LEU A 155 -22.92 19.92 10.50
C LEU A 155 -24.19 19.22 9.98
N PRO A 156 -24.25 17.87 9.86
CA PRO A 156 -25.48 17.17 9.49
C PRO A 156 -26.65 17.41 10.45
N LEU A 157 -26.40 17.47 11.76
CA LEU A 157 -27.44 17.81 12.75
C LEU A 157 -27.92 19.25 12.58
N LEU A 158 -27.00 20.20 12.45
CA LEU A 158 -27.33 21.63 12.30
C LEU A 158 -28.12 21.87 11.01
N PHE A 159 -27.78 21.17 9.94
CA PHE A 159 -28.49 21.24 8.67
C PHE A 159 -29.92 20.68 8.79
N ARG A 160 -30.09 19.54 9.48
CA ARG A 160 -31.41 18.95 9.78
C ARG A 160 -32.29 19.86 10.64
N MET A 161 -31.71 20.59 11.58
CA MET A 161 -32.43 21.55 12.43
C MET A 161 -32.76 22.88 11.71
N GLY A 162 -32.14 23.16 10.56
CA GLY A 162 -32.05 24.50 10.00
C GLY A 162 -33.07 24.90 8.93
N GLY A 163 -33.90 24.02 8.34
CA GLY A 163 -34.56 24.45 7.09
C GLY A 163 -35.79 23.76 6.48
N GLY A 164 -36.39 22.69 7.03
CA GLY A 164 -37.64 22.17 6.42
C GLY A 164 -38.16 20.83 6.94
N PRO A 165 -39.26 20.31 6.38
CA PRO A 165 -39.82 19.00 6.73
C PRO A 165 -38.78 17.88 6.58
N ALA A 166 -38.78 16.92 7.51
CA ALA A 166 -37.76 15.85 7.60
C ALA A 166 -37.53 15.08 6.28
N ALA A 167 -38.58 14.88 5.48
CA ALA A 167 -38.48 14.19 4.19
C ALA A 167 -37.67 14.96 3.13
N VAL A 168 -37.68 16.29 3.16
CA VAL A 168 -36.95 17.15 2.21
C VAL A 168 -35.48 17.29 2.62
N MET A 169 -35.21 17.24 3.92
CA MET A 169 -33.86 17.40 4.48
C MET A 169 -33.05 16.09 4.49
N ALA A 170 -33.66 14.93 4.25
CA ALA A 170 -32.99 13.63 4.32
C ALA A 170 -31.86 13.47 3.29
N GLU A 171 -32.13 13.76 2.01
CA GLU A 171 -31.16 13.65 0.91
C GLU A 171 -29.95 14.59 1.08
N PRO A 172 -30.11 15.90 1.32
CA PRO A 172 -28.96 16.78 1.53
C PRO A 172 -28.18 16.48 2.83
N THR A 173 -28.84 15.97 3.88
CA THR A 173 -28.17 15.53 5.11
C THR A 173 -27.28 14.31 4.85
N LEU A 174 -27.73 13.38 4.00
CA LEU A 174 -26.95 12.21 3.58
C LEU A 174 -25.75 12.63 2.72
N GLN A 175 -25.95 13.54 1.76
CA GLN A 175 -24.87 14.07 0.91
C GLN A 175 -23.82 14.81 1.76
N LEU A 176 -24.26 15.62 2.73
CA LEU A 176 -23.37 16.32 3.65
C LEU A 176 -22.60 15.36 4.57
N SER A 177 -23.24 14.29 5.05
CA SER A 177 -22.60 13.23 5.84
C SER A 177 -21.56 12.47 5.01
N THR A 178 -21.84 12.23 3.74
CA THR A 178 -20.94 11.56 2.79
C THR A 178 -19.70 12.43 2.52
N ALA A 179 -19.91 13.71 2.21
CA ALA A 179 -18.82 14.66 2.02
C ALA A 179 -17.95 14.80 3.29
N SER A 180 -18.59 14.87 4.45
CA SER A 180 -17.90 14.93 5.75
C SER A 180 -17.05 13.68 6.01
N SER A 181 -17.54 12.49 5.63
CA SER A 181 -16.80 11.23 5.78
C SER A 181 -15.57 11.17 4.87
N ILE A 182 -15.67 11.67 3.63
CA ILE A 182 -14.53 11.77 2.70
C ILE A 182 -13.46 12.71 3.26
N VAL A 183 -13.85 13.87 3.78
CA VAL A 183 -12.92 14.83 4.40
C VAL A 183 -12.19 14.21 5.59
N MET A 184 -12.92 13.50 6.46
CA MET A 184 -12.31 12.79 7.59
C MET A 184 -11.33 11.68 7.13
N LEU A 185 -11.64 10.95 6.05
CA LEU A 185 -10.72 9.95 5.49
C LEU A 185 -9.44 10.59 4.93
N ILE A 186 -9.56 11.71 4.21
CA ILE A 186 -8.38 12.43 3.70
C ILE A 186 -7.51 12.91 4.87
N ALA A 187 -8.11 13.54 5.88
CA ALA A 187 -7.39 13.98 7.07
C ALA A 187 -6.69 12.81 7.79
N TYR A 188 -7.36 11.66 7.86
CA TYR A 188 -6.82 10.43 8.45
C TYR A 188 -5.60 9.88 7.68
N PHE A 189 -5.70 9.76 6.35
CA PHE A 189 -4.58 9.27 5.52
C PHE A 189 -3.39 10.23 5.53
N SER A 190 -3.64 11.55 5.47
CA SER A 190 -2.59 12.56 5.59
C SER A 190 -1.86 12.48 6.93
N TYR A 191 -2.60 12.33 8.04
CA TYR A 191 -2.01 12.17 9.38
C TYR A 191 -1.19 10.88 9.49
N THR A 192 -1.70 9.76 8.97
CA THR A 192 -0.98 8.47 9.01
C THR A 192 0.29 8.52 8.18
N TYR A 193 0.22 9.10 6.98
CA TYR A 193 1.37 9.28 6.09
C TYR A 193 2.47 10.15 6.71
N GLU A 194 2.11 11.25 7.39
CA GLU A 194 3.08 12.11 8.09
C GLU A 194 3.70 11.39 9.30
N ALA A 195 2.90 10.65 10.08
CA ALA A 195 3.41 9.85 11.20
C ALA A 195 4.42 8.79 10.74
N ASP A 196 4.12 8.10 9.64
CA ASP A 196 4.98 7.07 9.06
C ASP A 196 6.32 7.62 8.55
N ILE A 197 6.31 8.80 7.91
CA ILE A 197 7.54 9.48 7.46
C ILE A 197 8.41 9.89 8.64
N VAL A 198 7.80 10.44 9.69
CA VAL A 198 8.53 10.89 10.88
C VAL A 198 9.18 9.71 11.61
N GLU A 199 8.47 8.59 11.76
CA GLU A 199 9.02 7.37 12.37
C GLU A 199 10.14 6.76 11.52
N TYR A 200 9.97 6.66 10.20
CA TYR A 200 11.01 6.20 9.27
C TYR A 200 12.29 7.05 9.39
N THR A 201 12.15 8.39 9.46
CA THR A 201 13.28 9.33 9.56
C THR A 201 13.99 9.27 10.91
N LEU A 202 13.29 8.86 11.98
CA LEU A 202 13.87 8.71 13.32
C LEU A 202 14.51 7.34 13.51
N VAL A 203 13.95 6.28 12.91
CA VAL A 203 14.53 4.93 12.90
C VAL A 203 15.82 4.87 12.07
N ASP A 204 15.88 5.54 10.91
CA ASP A 204 17.15 5.68 10.16
C ASP A 204 18.22 6.41 11.00
N LYS A 205 17.82 7.36 11.85
CA LYS A 205 18.74 8.07 12.77
C LYS A 205 19.13 7.26 13.99
N SER A 206 18.26 6.41 14.52
CA SER A 206 18.60 5.52 15.65
C SER A 206 19.49 4.37 15.19
N ILE A 207 19.30 3.84 13.98
CA ILE A 207 20.19 2.83 13.37
C ILE A 207 21.60 3.41 13.13
N GLU A 208 21.72 4.71 12.81
CA GLU A 208 23.01 5.41 12.75
C GLU A 208 23.64 5.69 14.12
N GLN A 209 22.87 5.72 15.22
CA GLN A 209 23.37 5.97 16.58
C GLN A 209 23.61 4.69 17.40
N GLU A 210 22.92 3.58 17.10
CA GLU A 210 23.08 2.28 17.79
C GLU A 210 24.35 1.51 17.34
N GLN A 211 25.14 2.04 16.41
CA GLN A 211 26.48 1.50 16.11
C GLN A 211 27.57 1.96 17.09
N GLU A 212 27.28 2.84 18.06
CA GLU A 212 28.30 3.32 19.02
C GLU A 212 28.12 2.89 20.48
N ASP A 213 26.97 2.37 20.92
CA ASP A 213 26.74 2.03 22.34
C ASP A 213 26.17 0.59 22.51
N GLU A 214 27.04 -0.42 22.44
CA GLU A 214 26.80 -1.73 23.09
C GLU A 214 27.12 -1.60 24.59
N GLU A 215 26.10 -1.68 25.45
CA GLU A 215 26.10 -2.26 26.82
C GLU A 215 24.94 -1.66 27.64
N ASP A 216 23.72 -2.21 27.51
CA ASP A 216 22.87 -2.54 28.68
C ASP A 216 21.59 -3.26 28.24
N GLY A 217 21.32 -4.39 28.88
CA GLY A 217 20.23 -5.30 28.52
C GLY A 217 18.85 -4.81 28.95
N GLU A 218 18.07 -4.31 27.99
CA GLU A 218 16.61 -4.39 28.02
C GLU A 218 16.15 -5.17 26.77
N SER A 219 15.28 -6.16 26.96
CA SER A 219 14.87 -7.12 25.95
C SER A 219 14.21 -6.43 24.75
N GLU A 220 14.86 -6.47 23.59
CA GLU A 220 14.23 -6.18 22.29
C GLU A 220 12.97 -7.04 22.15
N GLU A 221 11.79 -6.41 22.00
CA GLU A 221 10.50 -7.09 21.83
C GLU A 221 10.42 -7.77 20.44
N ALA A 222 11.09 -8.91 20.30
CA ALA A 222 10.98 -9.75 19.12
C ALA A 222 9.56 -10.35 19.02
N ALA A 223 9.01 -10.40 17.80
CA ALA A 223 7.72 -11.02 17.55
C ALA A 223 7.70 -12.48 18.03
N VAL A 224 6.76 -12.79 18.93
CA VAL A 224 6.60 -14.10 19.59
C VAL A 224 6.11 -15.15 18.60
N ILE A 225 5.38 -14.74 17.55
CA ILE A 225 4.72 -15.64 16.60
C ILE A 225 5.11 -15.29 15.16
N GLY A 226 5.30 -16.32 14.32
CA GLY A 226 5.59 -16.15 12.89
C GLY A 226 4.44 -15.53 12.08
N PHE A 227 4.78 -14.71 11.08
CA PHE A 227 3.84 -13.96 10.23
C PHE A 227 2.62 -14.74 9.74
N TRP A 228 2.83 -15.88 9.07
CA TRP A 228 1.73 -16.71 8.54
C TRP A 228 0.86 -17.33 9.63
N SER A 229 1.45 -17.66 10.78
CA SER A 229 0.70 -18.15 11.93
C SER A 229 -0.19 -17.05 12.50
N ALA A 230 0.31 -15.83 12.62
CA ALA A 230 -0.46 -14.69 13.10
C ALA A 230 -1.66 -14.39 12.18
N ILE A 231 -1.48 -14.45 10.85
CA ILE A 231 -2.58 -14.28 9.88
C ILE A 231 -3.65 -15.37 10.02
N ILE A 232 -3.25 -16.64 10.13
CA ILE A 232 -4.20 -17.76 10.25
C ILE A 232 -5.04 -17.60 11.52
N TRP A 233 -4.40 -17.28 12.65
CA TRP A 233 -5.10 -17.02 13.91
C TRP A 233 -6.00 -15.79 13.82
N LEU A 234 -5.56 -14.70 13.19
CA LEU A 234 -6.36 -13.49 13.03
C LEU A 234 -7.66 -13.80 12.28
N VAL A 235 -7.56 -14.49 11.13
CA VAL A 235 -8.73 -14.89 10.34
C VAL A 235 -9.67 -15.79 11.14
N GLY A 236 -9.11 -16.76 11.88
CA GLY A 236 -9.88 -17.67 12.73
C GLY A 236 -10.65 -16.96 13.85
N LEU A 237 -9.99 -16.05 14.58
CA LEU A 237 -10.64 -15.30 15.66
C LEU A 237 -11.66 -14.28 15.13
N SER A 238 -11.38 -13.61 14.00
CA SER A 238 -12.35 -12.72 13.36
C SER A 238 -13.60 -13.46 12.89
N ALA A 239 -13.47 -14.70 12.40
CA ALA A 239 -14.63 -15.53 12.06
C ALA A 239 -15.47 -15.88 13.30
N LEU A 240 -14.82 -16.14 14.44
CA LEU A 240 -15.51 -16.41 15.71
C LEU A 240 -16.21 -15.17 16.26
N VAL A 241 -15.59 -14.00 16.17
CA VAL A 241 -16.23 -12.71 16.49
C VAL A 241 -17.44 -12.48 15.60
N SER A 242 -17.33 -12.77 14.30
CA SER A 242 -18.45 -12.67 13.35
C SER A 242 -19.65 -13.51 13.78
N LEU A 243 -19.43 -14.72 14.26
CA LEU A 243 -20.49 -15.60 14.75
C LEU A 243 -21.15 -15.06 16.03
N LEU A 244 -20.34 -14.64 17.02
CA LEU A 244 -20.89 -14.06 18.26
C LEU A 244 -21.59 -12.73 18.03
N SER A 245 -21.14 -11.94 17.05
CA SER A 245 -21.74 -10.65 16.70
C SER A 245 -23.16 -10.82 16.17
N GLU A 246 -23.46 -11.91 15.48
CA GLU A 246 -24.83 -12.24 15.07
C GLU A 246 -25.76 -12.41 16.29
N TYR A 247 -25.30 -13.10 17.34
CA TYR A 247 -26.05 -13.29 18.58
C TYR A 247 -26.26 -11.97 19.33
N ILE A 248 -25.22 -11.12 19.40
CA ILE A 248 -25.31 -9.79 20.01
C ILE A 248 -26.35 -8.95 19.28
N VAL A 249 -26.30 -8.90 17.95
CA VAL A 249 -27.22 -8.09 17.15
C VAL A 249 -28.67 -8.58 17.33
N GLU A 250 -28.93 -9.89 17.32
CA GLU A 250 -30.27 -10.47 17.51
C GLU A 250 -30.87 -10.21 18.89
N ASP A 251 -30.10 -10.46 19.95
CA ASP A 251 -30.60 -10.49 21.34
C ASP A 251 -30.45 -9.14 22.08
N ALA A 252 -29.80 -8.14 21.49
CA ALA A 252 -29.63 -6.79 22.07
C ALA A 252 -30.94 -6.00 22.29
N SER A 253 -32.05 -6.42 21.69
CA SER A 253 -33.21 -5.54 21.53
C SER A 253 -34.15 -5.45 22.74
N ASN A 254 -34.23 -6.42 23.66
CA ASN A 254 -35.28 -6.44 24.70
C ASN A 254 -34.93 -7.20 26.01
N SER A 255 -33.67 -7.56 26.25
CA SER A 255 -33.34 -8.66 27.17
C SER A 255 -33.15 -8.28 28.64
N TRP A 256 -32.84 -7.02 28.96
CA TRP A 256 -32.53 -6.57 30.34
C TRP A 256 -33.42 -5.43 30.87
N GLY A 257 -34.38 -4.93 30.10
CA GLY A 257 -35.19 -3.76 30.50
C GLY A 257 -34.39 -2.45 30.63
N ILE A 258 -33.17 -2.42 30.10
CA ILE A 258 -32.28 -1.25 30.05
C ILE A 258 -32.53 -0.50 28.73
N SER A 259 -32.29 0.82 28.73
CA SER A 259 -32.40 1.66 27.52
C SER A 259 -31.59 1.09 26.35
N LEU A 260 -32.24 0.98 25.19
CA LEU A 260 -31.61 0.58 23.92
C LEU A 260 -30.42 1.49 23.58
N SER A 261 -30.53 2.79 23.87
CA SER A 261 -29.46 3.76 23.64
C SER A 261 -28.28 3.52 24.60
N PHE A 262 -28.54 3.19 25.86
CA PHE A 262 -27.49 2.84 26.82
C PHE A 262 -26.75 1.55 26.40
N ASN A 263 -27.49 0.52 26.00
CA ASN A 263 -26.89 -0.75 25.57
C ASN A 263 -25.96 -0.55 24.36
N ARG A 264 -26.41 0.22 23.36
CA ARG A 264 -25.68 0.43 22.11
C ARG A 264 -24.52 1.43 22.23
N MET A 265 -24.64 2.44 23.09
CA MET A 265 -23.68 3.55 23.17
C MET A 265 -22.68 3.42 24.34
N ILE A 266 -23.00 2.67 25.40
CA ILE A 266 -22.12 2.49 26.56
C ILE A 266 -21.62 1.06 26.64
N LEU A 267 -22.52 0.07 26.67
CA LEU A 267 -22.13 -1.31 26.94
C LEU A 267 -21.35 -1.95 25.78
N LEU A 268 -21.83 -1.79 24.56
CA LEU A 268 -21.21 -2.40 23.38
C LEU A 268 -19.79 -1.88 23.08
N PRO A 269 -19.50 -0.56 23.18
CA PRO A 269 -18.16 -0.04 22.91
C PRO A 269 -17.12 -0.34 24.00
N ILE A 270 -17.53 -0.47 25.28
CA ILE A 270 -16.62 -0.92 26.34
C ILE A 270 -16.07 -2.32 26.03
N VAL A 271 -16.91 -3.17 25.43
CA VAL A 271 -16.57 -4.55 25.10
C VAL A 271 -15.77 -4.65 23.81
N GLY A 272 -16.15 -3.88 22.79
CA GLY A 272 -15.42 -3.82 21.53
C GLY A 272 -13.99 -3.28 21.72
N ASN A 273 -13.86 -2.18 22.48
CA ASN A 273 -12.58 -1.51 22.73
C ASN A 273 -11.84 -2.10 23.94
N ALA A 274 -12.26 -3.28 24.43
CA ALA A 274 -11.56 -4.01 25.50
C ALA A 274 -10.04 -4.21 25.27
N PRO A 275 -9.53 -4.43 24.03
CA PRO A 275 -8.10 -4.51 23.76
C PRO A 275 -7.40 -3.20 24.10
N GLU A 276 -8.04 -2.09 23.73
CA GLU A 276 -7.54 -0.74 23.93
C GLU A 276 -7.65 -0.32 25.40
N HIS A 277 -8.64 -0.83 26.15
CA HIS A 277 -8.72 -0.65 27.60
C HIS A 277 -7.57 -1.36 28.34
N ALA A 278 -7.31 -2.63 28.01
CA ALA A 278 -6.22 -3.40 28.61
C ALA A 278 -4.85 -2.86 28.17
N GLY A 279 -4.73 -2.53 26.88
CA GLY A 279 -3.58 -1.91 26.24
C GLY A 279 -3.28 -0.55 26.82
N ALA A 280 -4.23 0.39 26.93
CA ALA A 280 -3.99 1.76 27.42
C ALA A 280 -3.63 1.87 28.90
N ILE A 281 -3.96 0.87 29.72
CA ILE A 281 -3.42 0.74 31.09
C ILE A 281 -1.91 0.43 31.05
N ILE A 282 -1.40 -0.10 29.93
CA ILE A 282 0.00 -0.53 29.72
C ILE A 282 0.75 0.39 28.71
N PHE A 283 0.10 0.89 27.65
CA PHE A 283 0.60 1.61 26.48
C PHE A 283 -0.52 2.48 25.85
N ALA A 284 -0.45 3.82 25.92
CA ALA A 284 -1.61 4.68 25.64
C ALA A 284 -1.74 5.19 24.17
N PHE A 285 -2.97 5.04 23.65
CA PHE A 285 -3.67 5.71 22.50
C PHE A 285 -3.71 5.07 21.11
N LYS A 286 -4.91 4.61 20.67
CA LYS A 286 -5.39 4.53 19.26
C LYS A 286 -6.94 4.56 19.19
N ASP A 287 -7.55 5.22 18.19
CA ASP A 287 -8.90 4.93 17.62
C ASP A 287 -9.10 5.69 16.28
N LYS A 288 -9.65 5.03 15.24
CA LYS A 288 -9.49 5.45 13.82
C LYS A 288 -10.66 5.14 12.83
N LEU A 289 -11.83 4.56 13.18
CA LEU A 289 -12.75 3.94 12.15
C LEU A 289 -14.11 4.57 11.84
N VAL A 290 -14.53 5.65 12.51
CA VAL A 290 -15.85 6.27 12.25
C VAL A 290 -16.10 6.58 10.75
N PRO A 291 -15.12 7.11 9.97
CA PRO A 291 -15.32 7.44 8.56
C PRO A 291 -15.46 6.22 7.64
N LEU A 292 -14.80 5.09 7.98
CA LEU A 292 -14.76 3.89 7.15
C LEU A 292 -16.12 3.16 7.12
N CYS A 293 -16.84 3.18 8.24
CA CYS A 293 -18.16 2.53 8.36
C CYS A 293 -19.25 3.23 7.54
N VAL A 294 -19.20 4.57 7.43
CA VAL A 294 -20.15 5.35 6.62
C VAL A 294 -19.93 5.07 5.13
N VAL A 295 -18.66 5.01 4.69
CA VAL A 295 -18.33 4.65 3.30
C VAL A 295 -18.68 3.19 3.00
N ALA A 296 -18.44 2.27 3.92
CA ALA A 296 -18.85 0.87 3.77
C ALA A 296 -20.38 0.72 3.60
N ALA A 297 -21.18 1.39 4.44
CA ALA A 297 -22.64 1.39 4.29
C ALA A 297 -23.10 1.98 2.95
N TRP A 298 -22.47 3.06 2.49
CA TRP A 298 -22.72 3.65 1.18
C TRP A 298 -22.41 2.67 0.03
N THR A 299 -21.29 1.95 0.09
CA THR A 299 -20.94 0.91 -0.91
C THR A 299 -21.87 -0.30 -0.88
N MET A 300 -22.54 -0.56 0.25
CA MET A 300 -23.55 -1.61 0.40
C MET A 300 -24.96 -1.16 -0.03
N GLY A 301 -25.11 0.08 -0.54
CA GLY A 301 -26.41 0.65 -0.93
C GLY A 301 -27.31 1.00 0.26
N ILE A 302 -26.73 1.16 1.45
CA ILE A 302 -27.44 1.46 2.70
C ILE A 302 -27.27 2.95 3.02
N ASN A 303 -28.39 3.67 3.11
CA ASN A 303 -28.40 5.10 3.45
C ASN A 303 -28.10 5.32 4.94
N MET A 304 -26.82 5.36 5.29
CA MET A 304 -26.34 5.67 6.64
C MET A 304 -25.78 7.09 6.68
N ASP A 305 -26.39 7.95 7.50
CA ASP A 305 -25.93 9.32 7.73
C ASP A 305 -25.25 9.48 9.10
N LEU A 306 -24.57 10.61 9.30
CA LEU A 306 -23.91 10.99 10.55
C LEU A 306 -24.81 11.88 11.43
N SER A 307 -26.13 11.91 11.16
CA SER A 307 -27.04 12.85 11.80
C SER A 307 -27.55 12.29 13.15
N PHE A 308 -26.83 12.62 14.23
CA PHE A 308 -27.20 12.24 15.60
C PHE A 308 -28.26 13.19 16.20
N ASN A 309 -28.97 12.79 17.24
CA ASN A 309 -29.89 13.65 17.99
C ASN A 309 -29.14 14.70 18.83
N LEU A 310 -29.87 15.70 19.35
CA LEU A 310 -29.28 16.81 20.11
C LEU A 310 -28.49 16.34 21.35
N LEU A 311 -29.03 15.37 22.10
CA LEU A 311 -28.36 14.82 23.28
C LEU A 311 -27.05 14.11 22.92
N GLU A 312 -27.04 13.38 21.81
CA GLU A 312 -25.92 12.60 21.31
C GLU A 312 -24.79 13.51 20.79
N THR A 313 -25.10 14.44 19.89
CA THR A 313 -24.13 15.44 19.40
C THR A 313 -23.67 16.37 20.51
N GLY A 314 -24.55 16.73 21.44
CA GLY A 314 -24.20 17.51 22.63
C GLY A 314 -23.22 16.78 23.54
N SER A 315 -23.44 15.49 23.78
CA SER A 315 -22.52 14.66 24.57
C SER A 315 -21.14 14.52 23.91
N LEU A 316 -21.09 14.37 22.57
CA LEU A 316 -19.84 14.35 21.81
C LEU A 316 -19.09 15.69 21.89
N ALA A 317 -19.79 16.81 21.71
CA ALA A 317 -19.22 18.16 21.79
C ALA A 317 -18.63 18.45 23.18
N LEU A 318 -19.36 18.09 24.25
CA LEU A 318 -18.89 18.25 25.63
C LEU A 318 -17.67 17.37 25.92
N SER A 319 -17.66 16.14 25.41
CA SER A 319 -16.54 15.19 25.61
C SER A 319 -15.28 15.67 24.90
N ILE A 320 -15.39 16.09 23.64
CA ILE A 320 -14.26 16.63 22.87
C ILE A 320 -13.76 17.93 23.52
N GLY A 321 -14.66 18.81 23.95
CA GLY A 321 -14.29 20.02 24.67
C GLY A 321 -13.53 19.75 25.97
N ALA A 322 -13.98 18.77 26.76
CA ALA A 322 -13.30 18.35 27.99
C ALA A 322 -11.91 17.77 27.71
N VAL A 323 -11.76 16.93 26.69
CA VAL A 323 -10.45 16.35 26.30
C VAL A 323 -9.49 17.43 25.80
N VAL A 324 -9.92 18.32 24.91
CA VAL A 324 -9.08 19.43 24.43
C VAL A 324 -8.64 20.32 25.60
N PHE A 325 -9.56 20.63 26.52
CA PHE A 325 -9.23 21.43 27.70
C PHE A 325 -8.23 20.72 28.62
N THR A 326 -8.41 19.42 28.90
CA THR A 326 -7.48 18.65 29.74
C THR A 326 -6.09 18.50 29.11
N LEU A 327 -5.99 18.22 27.81
CA LEU A 327 -4.71 18.13 27.10
C LEU A 327 -3.99 19.48 27.01
N GLN A 328 -4.74 20.56 26.79
CA GLN A 328 -4.17 21.92 26.77
C GLN A 328 -3.76 22.39 28.18
N ALA A 329 -4.53 22.04 29.21
CA ALA A 329 -4.16 22.28 30.60
C ALA A 329 -2.91 21.47 30.99
N ALA A 330 -2.79 20.21 30.56
CA ALA A 330 -1.62 19.37 30.80
C ALA A 330 -0.34 19.95 30.15
N THR A 331 -0.43 20.38 28.89
CA THR A 331 0.71 20.98 28.16
C THR A 331 1.13 22.36 28.69
N THR A 332 0.19 23.15 29.22
CA THR A 332 0.50 24.47 29.83
C THR A 332 1.02 24.36 31.26
N THR A 333 0.54 23.40 32.05
CA THR A 333 1.02 23.15 33.43
C THR A 333 2.49 22.72 33.43
N LEU A 334 2.90 21.93 32.41
CA LEU A 334 4.29 21.51 32.17
C LEU A 334 5.26 22.69 31.93
N HIS A 335 4.76 23.88 31.57
CA HIS A 335 5.56 25.07 31.28
C HIS A 335 5.69 26.02 32.49
N PHE A 336 4.83 25.94 33.51
CA PHE A 336 4.72 27.00 34.54
C PHE A 336 4.75 26.53 36.00
N SER A 337 4.69 25.22 36.31
CA SER A 337 4.69 24.77 37.71
C SER A 337 5.41 23.44 37.93
N HIS A 338 6.27 23.39 38.95
CA HIS A 338 6.96 22.18 39.45
C HIS A 338 6.04 21.20 40.22
N SER A 339 4.71 21.36 40.15
CA SER A 339 3.74 20.51 40.86
C SER A 339 3.02 19.58 39.87
N ASP A 340 3.54 18.36 39.70
CA ASP A 340 2.96 17.27 38.91
C ASP A 340 1.64 16.71 39.49
N THR A 341 1.15 17.30 40.59
CA THR A 341 0.11 16.74 41.48
C THR A 341 -1.33 16.81 40.93
N HIS A 342 -1.55 17.32 39.72
CA HIS A 342 -2.91 17.55 39.18
C HIS A 342 -3.28 16.71 37.94
N ILE A 343 -2.35 15.96 37.34
CA ILE A 343 -2.60 15.22 36.09
C ILE A 343 -3.54 14.02 36.30
N TYR A 344 -3.36 13.25 37.37
CA TYR A 344 -4.27 12.12 37.66
C TYR A 344 -5.70 12.59 37.96
N VAL A 345 -5.88 13.78 38.55
CA VAL A 345 -7.21 14.37 38.81
C VAL A 345 -7.92 14.69 37.48
N GLN A 346 -7.18 15.14 36.46
CA GLN A 346 -7.74 15.35 35.12
C GLN A 346 -8.24 14.03 34.51
N GLY A 347 -7.48 12.94 34.67
CA GLY A 347 -7.92 11.59 34.28
C GLY A 347 -9.19 11.16 35.00
N LEU A 348 -9.27 11.37 36.32
CA LEU A 348 -10.47 11.07 37.12
C LEU A 348 -11.70 11.87 36.66
N ILE A 349 -11.52 13.15 36.30
CA ILE A 349 -12.61 13.99 35.78
C ILE A 349 -13.17 13.43 34.46
N LEU A 350 -12.31 12.93 33.56
CA LEU A 350 -12.75 12.31 32.30
C LEU A 350 -13.55 11.02 32.56
N ILE A 351 -13.13 10.19 33.51
CA ILE A 351 -13.88 8.98 33.92
C ILE A 351 -15.25 9.35 34.50
N LEU A 352 -15.29 10.34 35.40
CA LEU A 352 -16.55 10.80 35.99
C LEU A 352 -17.49 11.40 34.94
N LEU A 353 -16.95 12.14 33.96
CA LEU A 353 -17.72 12.66 32.84
C LEU A 353 -18.34 11.53 32.01
N TYR A 354 -17.58 10.46 31.72
CA TYR A 354 -18.09 9.27 31.04
C TYR A 354 -19.24 8.62 31.83
N CYS A 355 -19.10 8.50 33.16
CA CYS A 355 -20.15 7.94 34.02
C CYS A 355 -21.44 8.79 34.01
N VAL A 356 -21.31 10.13 34.03
CA VAL A 356 -22.45 11.04 33.97
C VAL A 356 -23.15 10.96 32.62
N ILE A 357 -22.40 10.90 31.52
CA ILE A 357 -22.96 10.68 30.18
C ILE A 357 -23.68 9.32 30.14
N GLY A 358 -23.05 8.25 30.61
CA GLY A 358 -23.69 6.93 30.70
C GLY A 358 -24.99 6.93 31.50
N ALA A 359 -25.01 7.59 32.66
CA ALA A 359 -26.22 7.75 33.47
C ALA A 359 -27.33 8.51 32.73
N SER A 360 -26.99 9.54 31.95
CA SER A 360 -27.97 10.28 31.15
C SER A 360 -28.65 9.40 30.09
N PHE A 361 -27.90 8.52 29.41
CA PHE A 361 -28.45 7.58 28.43
C PHE A 361 -29.17 6.40 29.06
N PHE A 362 -28.81 6.03 30.29
CA PHE A 362 -29.54 5.04 31.09
C PHE A 362 -30.94 5.54 31.47
N VAL A 363 -31.04 6.80 31.89
CA VAL A 363 -32.31 7.43 32.31
C VAL A 363 -33.18 7.81 31.10
N SER A 364 -32.57 8.08 29.93
CA SER A 364 -33.28 8.38 28.68
C SER A 364 -33.94 7.11 28.08
N ASN A 365 -34.92 6.55 28.78
CA ASN A 365 -35.83 5.53 28.30
C ASN A 365 -37.03 6.21 27.61
N ILE A 366 -36.85 6.66 26.37
CA ILE A 366 -37.96 7.17 25.55
C ILE A 366 -38.40 6.04 24.61
N PRO A 367 -39.62 5.49 24.74
CA PRO A 367 -40.16 4.53 23.77
C PRO A 367 -40.26 5.17 22.38
N GLN A 368 -39.74 4.49 21.34
CA GLN A 368 -39.76 4.94 19.95
C GLN A 368 -41.16 5.31 19.43
N THR A 369 -42.22 4.81 20.05
CA THR A 369 -43.62 5.08 19.70
C THR A 369 -44.12 6.49 20.04
N LEU A 370 -43.43 7.25 20.91
CA LEU A 370 -43.87 8.61 21.31
C LEU A 370 -43.21 9.74 20.51
N GLN A 371 -42.13 9.48 19.75
CA GLN A 371 -41.47 10.50 18.93
C GLN A 371 -42.23 10.85 17.64
N GLN A 372 -43.20 10.03 17.22
CA GLN A 372 -44.02 10.30 16.03
C GLN A 372 -45.30 11.09 16.31
N LYS A 373 -45.60 11.44 17.58
CA LYS A 373 -46.94 11.91 17.94
C LYS A 373 -46.97 13.01 19.00
N GLU A 374 -46.27 14.12 18.78
CA GLU A 374 -46.69 15.45 19.28
C GLU A 374 -45.78 16.57 18.72
N PRO A 375 -46.31 17.54 17.95
CA PRO A 375 -45.60 18.76 17.64
C PRO A 375 -46.04 19.91 18.58
N LEU A 376 -45.08 20.79 18.90
CA LEU A 376 -45.25 22.15 19.43
C LEU A 376 -45.73 22.31 20.88
N MET A 377 -44.79 22.55 21.82
CA MET A 377 -44.75 23.79 22.62
C MET A 377 -43.73 23.80 23.78
N GLN A 378 -43.20 22.66 24.25
CA GLN A 378 -42.32 22.64 25.44
C GLN A 378 -40.81 22.55 25.16
N SER A 379 -40.36 22.24 23.92
CA SER A 379 -38.93 22.14 23.60
C SER A 379 -38.22 23.49 23.48
N SER A 380 -38.95 24.59 23.21
CA SER A 380 -38.34 25.87 22.82
C SER A 380 -37.51 26.52 23.93
N GLU A 381 -37.91 26.43 25.20
CA GLU A 381 -37.20 27.12 26.29
C GLU A 381 -35.97 26.36 26.77
N LEU A 382 -36.03 25.02 26.81
CA LEU A 382 -34.88 24.18 27.16
C LEU A 382 -33.83 24.19 26.02
N GLU A 383 -34.26 24.16 24.76
CA GLU A 383 -33.39 24.31 23.59
C GLU A 383 -32.76 25.71 23.52
N LYS A 384 -33.50 26.78 23.85
CA LYS A 384 -32.96 28.13 23.98
C LYS A 384 -31.99 28.24 25.15
N GLY A 385 -32.27 27.58 26.27
CA GLY A 385 -31.40 27.52 27.44
C GLY A 385 -30.07 26.84 27.13
N LEU A 386 -30.09 25.65 26.52
CA LEU A 386 -28.89 24.93 26.10
C LEU A 386 -28.11 25.67 24.99
N SER A 387 -28.81 26.28 24.03
CA SER A 387 -28.19 27.12 22.99
C SER A 387 -27.49 28.34 23.60
N ASN A 388 -28.11 29.01 24.57
CA ASN A 388 -27.50 30.13 25.28
C ASN A 388 -26.31 29.70 26.14
N ILE A 389 -26.37 28.52 26.79
CA ILE A 389 -25.27 27.97 27.57
C ILE A 389 -24.09 27.59 26.66
N MET A 390 -24.33 26.92 25.53
CA MET A 390 -23.29 26.62 24.53
C MET A 390 -22.67 27.88 23.93
N MET A 391 -23.48 28.91 23.63
CA MET A 391 -22.97 30.20 23.15
C MET A 391 -22.14 30.93 24.20
N LYS A 392 -22.49 30.83 25.48
CA LYS A 392 -21.76 31.43 26.59
C LYS A 392 -20.43 30.70 26.86
N PHE A 393 -20.46 29.37 26.84
CA PHE A 393 -19.26 28.53 26.95
C PHE A 393 -18.28 28.79 25.80
N ASN A 394 -18.78 28.89 24.56
CA ASN A 394 -17.97 29.29 23.41
C ASN A 394 -17.39 30.70 23.55
N ARG A 395 -18.15 31.67 24.09
CA ARG A 395 -17.68 33.04 24.31
C ARG A 395 -16.56 33.11 25.35
N ASP A 396 -16.70 32.39 26.46
CA ASP A 396 -15.71 32.38 27.54
C ASP A 396 -14.44 31.60 27.12
N ALA A 397 -14.60 30.52 26.36
CA ALA A 397 -13.49 29.80 25.72
C ALA A 397 -12.73 30.68 24.72
N ILE A 398 -13.43 31.51 23.91
CA ILE A 398 -12.80 32.47 22.98
C ILE A 398 -12.01 33.55 23.74
N ILE A 399 -12.51 34.05 24.87
CA ILE A 399 -11.81 35.06 25.70
C ILE A 399 -10.55 34.46 26.33
N LEU A 400 -10.63 33.21 26.80
CA LEU A 400 -9.49 32.48 27.36
C LEU A 400 -8.44 32.16 26.28
N MET A 401 -8.87 31.75 25.09
CA MET A 401 -7.99 31.42 23.95
C MET A 401 -7.31 32.66 23.34
N LYS A 402 -7.96 33.82 23.34
CA LYS A 402 -7.33 35.10 22.95
C LYS A 402 -6.21 35.51 23.92
N LYS A 403 -6.30 35.11 25.18
CA LYS A 403 -5.28 35.37 26.20
C LYS A 403 -4.08 34.43 26.10
N THR A 404 -4.24 33.24 25.49
CA THR A 404 -3.19 32.20 25.41
C THR A 404 -2.46 32.13 24.06
N GLY A 405 -2.82 32.97 23.07
CA GLY A 405 -2.03 33.16 21.84
C GLY A 405 -2.12 32.04 20.78
N CYS A 406 -3.25 31.34 20.65
CA CYS A 406 -3.45 30.35 19.58
C CYS A 406 -3.76 30.98 18.20
N SER A 407 -3.40 30.27 17.12
CA SER A 407 -3.28 30.75 15.74
C SER A 407 -4.58 31.27 15.08
N SER A 408 -4.42 32.22 14.15
CA SER A 408 -5.51 32.99 13.50
C SER A 408 -6.51 32.16 12.69
N LEU A 409 -6.13 30.95 12.28
CA LEU A 409 -6.97 30.04 11.50
C LEU A 409 -8.16 29.50 12.34
N PHE A 410 -7.97 29.37 13.65
CA PHE A 410 -8.99 28.87 14.57
C PHE A 410 -10.09 29.90 14.86
N LEU A 411 -9.68 31.18 14.98
CA LEU A 411 -10.60 32.30 15.10
C LEU A 411 -11.44 32.48 13.82
N PHE A 412 -10.85 32.18 12.66
CA PHE A 412 -11.51 32.26 11.36
C PHE A 412 -12.63 31.23 11.21
N VAL A 413 -12.40 29.96 11.60
CA VAL A 413 -13.41 28.89 11.51
C VAL A 413 -14.59 29.14 12.45
N ILE A 414 -14.35 29.60 13.68
CA ILE A 414 -15.42 29.93 14.64
C ILE A 414 -16.21 31.18 14.18
N THR A 415 -15.52 32.18 13.62
CA THR A 415 -16.17 33.38 13.06
C THR A 415 -17.01 33.04 11.82
N LEU A 416 -16.57 32.05 11.03
CA LEU A 416 -17.32 31.52 9.88
C LEU A 416 -18.59 30.78 10.34
N LEU A 417 -18.49 29.97 11.40
CA LEU A 417 -19.64 29.28 12.01
C LEU A 417 -20.67 30.24 12.61
N LEU A 418 -20.23 31.36 13.18
CA LEU A 418 -21.13 32.40 13.71
C LEU A 418 -21.76 33.28 12.62
N ARG A 419 -21.17 33.36 11.42
CA ARG A 419 -21.74 34.08 10.27
C ARG A 419 -22.92 33.37 9.60
N ILE A 420 -23.15 32.09 9.93
CA ILE A 420 -24.19 31.24 9.33
C ILE A 420 -25.55 31.40 10.04
N PHE A 421 -25.63 32.09 11.19
CA PHE A 421 -26.90 32.42 11.86
C PHE A 421 -27.35 33.85 11.56
N PRO A 422 -28.46 34.07 10.83
CA PRO A 422 -28.96 35.41 10.59
C PRO A 422 -29.80 35.87 11.79
N SER A 423 -29.23 36.72 12.63
CA SER A 423 -30.04 37.60 13.46
C SER A 423 -29.51 39.03 13.38
N ARG A 424 -30.30 39.85 12.68
CA ARG A 424 -30.22 41.31 12.52
C ARG A 424 -29.06 41.85 11.68
N ARG A 425 -29.30 41.85 10.36
CA ARG A 425 -28.72 42.82 9.40
C ARG A 425 -29.28 44.21 9.70
N ASN A 426 -28.43 45.08 10.22
CA ASN A 426 -28.39 46.53 9.99
C ASN A 426 -27.24 47.07 10.85
N ILE A 427 -26.49 48.06 10.35
CA ILE A 427 -25.24 48.62 10.93
C ILE A 427 -23.95 47.96 10.43
N ILE A 428 -23.84 47.56 9.14
CA ILE A 428 -22.50 47.49 8.48
C ILE A 428 -22.51 48.09 7.05
N ASP A 429 -23.64 48.57 6.53
CA ASP A 429 -23.69 49.20 5.18
C ASP A 429 -23.32 50.71 5.15
N LYS A 430 -22.58 51.21 6.15
CA LYS A 430 -22.14 52.62 6.17
C LYS A 430 -20.64 52.86 6.34
N ARG A 431 -19.82 51.79 6.26
CA ARG A 431 -18.35 51.91 6.40
C ARG A 431 -17.50 51.14 5.39
N LEU A 432 -18.09 50.72 4.26
CA LEU A 432 -17.36 50.10 3.15
C LEU A 432 -17.60 50.80 1.81
N GLY A 433 -17.83 52.12 1.85
CA GLY A 433 -17.97 52.97 0.66
C GLY A 433 -16.71 53.78 0.29
N ASN A 434 -15.66 53.78 1.12
CA ASN A 434 -14.44 54.54 0.84
C ASN A 434 -13.23 53.69 1.23
N LEU A 435 -12.73 52.89 0.30
CA LEU A 435 -11.33 52.43 0.20
C LEU A 435 -11.20 51.62 -1.10
N GLN A 436 -11.42 52.31 -2.22
CA GLN A 436 -10.97 51.91 -3.55
C GLN A 436 -9.98 52.99 -4.00
N THR A 437 -8.73 52.89 -3.56
CA THR A 437 -7.52 53.43 -4.19
C THR A 437 -6.30 52.99 -3.36
N LEU A 438 -5.26 52.49 -4.03
CA LEU A 438 -4.04 51.85 -3.53
C LEU A 438 -4.20 50.40 -3.01
N HIS A 439 -4.00 49.40 -3.85
CA HIS A 439 -2.67 48.92 -4.22
C HIS A 439 -2.81 47.90 -5.37
N SER A 440 -2.30 48.29 -6.54
CA SER A 440 -2.00 47.37 -7.64
C SER A 440 -0.58 46.83 -7.44
N SER A 441 -0.40 45.58 -7.85
CA SER A 441 0.87 44.87 -8.12
C SER A 441 1.51 44.13 -6.95
N LYS A 442 1.27 42.81 -6.89
CA LYS A 442 2.33 41.79 -7.03
C LYS A 442 1.80 40.35 -7.05
N GLU A 443 2.53 39.56 -7.83
CA GLU A 443 2.70 38.10 -7.79
C GLU A 443 1.72 37.21 -8.58
N SER A 444 2.15 36.96 -9.82
CA SER A 444 1.86 35.79 -10.64
C SER A 444 3.19 35.08 -10.93
N GLY A 445 3.24 33.77 -10.62
CA GLY A 445 3.87 32.70 -11.40
C GLY A 445 5.37 32.75 -11.73
N GLN A 446 6.10 31.70 -11.37
CA GLN A 446 7.34 31.35 -12.05
C GLN A 446 7.49 29.82 -12.20
N HIS A 447 7.31 29.37 -13.45
CA HIS A 447 8.03 28.25 -14.04
C HIS A 447 9.53 28.61 -14.07
N THR A 448 10.41 27.65 -13.76
CA THR A 448 11.86 27.79 -13.96
C THR A 448 12.32 26.82 -15.03
N GLU A 449 12.57 27.34 -16.23
CA GLU A 449 13.55 26.79 -17.18
C GLU A 449 14.96 27.16 -16.70
N ASN A 450 15.89 26.22 -16.82
CA ASN A 450 17.28 26.38 -16.39
C ASN A 450 18.13 27.01 -17.51
N ASP A 451 18.41 28.31 -17.40
CA ASP A 451 19.54 28.94 -18.10
C ASP A 451 20.77 28.96 -17.19
N ARG A 452 21.93 28.58 -17.76
CA ARG A 452 23.23 28.59 -17.06
C ARG A 452 23.87 29.99 -17.13
N TYR A 453 24.24 30.54 -15.98
CA TYR A 453 25.07 31.74 -15.87
C TYR A 453 26.48 31.38 -15.39
N VAL A 454 27.52 31.90 -16.04
CA VAL A 454 28.91 31.86 -15.56
C VAL A 454 29.28 33.25 -15.06
N LEU A 455 29.77 33.34 -13.83
CA LEU A 455 30.34 34.54 -13.23
C LEU A 455 31.83 34.61 -13.57
N GLU A 456 32.28 35.71 -14.18
CA GLU A 456 33.69 36.07 -14.23
C GLU A 456 34.05 37.00 -13.06
N ASP A 457 35.32 36.93 -12.64
CA ASP A 457 35.86 37.25 -11.32
C ASP A 457 35.93 38.74 -10.92
N ASP A 458 35.21 39.63 -11.62
CA ASP A 458 35.15 41.06 -11.27
C ASP A 458 33.69 41.55 -11.15
N GLY A 459 32.93 40.90 -10.26
CA GLY A 459 31.90 41.47 -9.37
C GLY A 459 30.71 42.30 -9.89
N LEU A 460 30.64 42.78 -11.13
CA LEU A 460 29.58 43.70 -11.57
C LEU A 460 29.30 43.65 -13.09
N LYS A 461 28.63 42.58 -13.56
CA LYS A 461 27.60 42.58 -14.63
C LYS A 461 27.19 41.15 -15.03
N ILE A 462 25.87 40.88 -15.07
CA ILE A 462 25.28 39.68 -15.67
C ILE A 462 24.80 40.05 -17.09
N ARG A 463 25.24 39.33 -18.13
CA ARG A 463 24.64 39.39 -19.47
C ARG A 463 23.96 38.06 -19.79
N ALA A 464 22.69 38.12 -20.18
CA ALA A 464 21.97 37.01 -20.81
C ALA A 464 22.19 37.08 -22.33
N PHE A 465 22.67 35.99 -22.93
CA PHE A 465 22.72 35.83 -24.38
C PHE A 465 21.43 35.13 -24.83
N LEU A 466 20.57 35.85 -25.54
CA LEU A 466 19.54 35.26 -26.39
C LEU A 466 20.18 35.11 -27.77
N GLU A 467 20.47 33.88 -28.17
CA GLU A 467 20.93 33.60 -29.53
C GLU A 467 19.68 33.51 -30.43
N GLU A 468 19.33 34.65 -31.02
CA GLU A 468 18.36 34.74 -32.10
C GLU A 468 19.05 34.24 -33.39
N ASN A 469 18.51 33.18 -33.98
CA ASN A 469 18.97 32.67 -35.27
C ASN A 469 18.76 33.74 -36.35
N ASP A 470 19.84 34.28 -36.91
CA ASP A 470 19.80 34.97 -38.20
C ASP A 470 20.80 34.30 -39.17
N PRO A 471 20.40 34.00 -40.42
CA PRO A 471 21.11 33.10 -41.30
C PRO A 471 22.14 33.90 -42.09
N THR A 472 23.44 33.75 -41.82
CA THR A 472 24.49 33.92 -42.83
C THR A 472 25.86 33.49 -42.31
N SER A 473 26.49 32.62 -43.10
CA SER A 473 27.92 32.31 -43.11
C SER A 473 28.52 31.55 -41.92
N LYS A 474 28.64 30.22 -42.09
CA LYS A 474 29.93 29.58 -42.36
C LYS A 474 29.71 28.10 -42.70
N GLU A 475 30.01 27.76 -43.94
CA GLU A 475 30.25 26.38 -44.35
C GLU A 475 31.41 25.81 -43.52
N SER A 476 31.11 24.78 -42.74
CA SER A 476 32.09 23.74 -42.40
C SER A 476 31.40 22.39 -42.49
N ASN A 477 31.82 21.61 -43.48
CA ASN A 477 31.37 20.27 -43.81
C ASN A 477 31.27 19.36 -42.58
N GLY A 478 30.06 19.17 -42.08
CA GLY A 478 29.65 18.00 -41.31
C GLY A 478 28.45 17.40 -42.02
N SER A 479 28.68 16.32 -42.75
CA SER A 479 27.63 15.59 -43.46
C SER A 479 26.48 15.26 -42.50
N HIS A 480 25.32 15.88 -42.70
CA HIS A 480 24.05 15.36 -42.18
C HIS A 480 23.88 13.94 -42.73
N LEU A 481 24.26 12.95 -41.93
CA LEU A 481 24.01 11.54 -42.23
C LEU A 481 22.49 11.35 -42.16
N SER A 482 21.85 11.63 -43.29
CA SER A 482 20.42 11.40 -43.49
C SER A 482 20.23 9.90 -43.44
N ASP A 483 19.76 9.38 -42.32
CA ASP A 483 19.50 7.95 -42.15
C ASP A 483 18.48 7.51 -43.22
N PRO A 484 18.87 6.70 -44.23
CA PRO A 484 18.06 6.46 -45.44
C PRO A 484 16.72 5.77 -45.15
N LYS A 485 16.53 5.25 -43.92
CA LYS A 485 15.30 4.56 -43.49
C LYS A 485 14.12 5.50 -43.22
N LEU A 486 14.34 6.81 -43.04
CA LEU A 486 13.30 7.75 -42.57
C LEU A 486 13.01 8.93 -43.51
N SER A 487 13.47 8.87 -44.76
CA SER A 487 13.27 9.92 -45.76
C SER A 487 11.80 10.18 -46.14
N TRP A 488 10.89 9.27 -45.76
CA TRP A 488 9.45 9.35 -46.06
C TRP A 488 8.63 10.12 -45.02
N LEU A 489 9.21 10.44 -43.84
CA LEU A 489 8.50 11.10 -42.75
C LEU A 489 8.65 12.63 -42.82
N PRO A 490 7.55 13.41 -42.77
CA PRO A 490 7.63 14.86 -42.69
C PRO A 490 8.43 15.34 -41.47
N PRO A 491 9.19 16.44 -41.58
CA PRO A 491 10.09 16.91 -40.51
C PRO A 491 9.36 17.18 -39.19
N ILE A 492 8.16 17.77 -39.25
CA ILE A 492 7.32 18.04 -38.07
C ILE A 492 6.93 16.74 -37.34
N LEU A 493 6.60 15.68 -38.07
CA LEU A 493 6.28 14.37 -37.50
C LEU A 493 7.53 13.69 -36.93
N LYS A 494 8.68 13.87 -37.59
CA LYS A 494 9.96 13.36 -37.11
C LYS A 494 10.34 13.99 -35.77
N GLU A 495 10.18 15.30 -35.62
CA GLU A 495 10.42 16.04 -34.36
C GLU A 495 9.41 15.67 -33.28
N PHE A 496 8.15 15.40 -33.63
CA PHE A 496 7.13 14.99 -32.66
C PHE A 496 7.40 13.60 -32.08
N ILE A 497 7.82 12.65 -32.94
CA ILE A 497 7.87 11.21 -32.64
C ILE A 497 9.25 10.74 -32.17
N LEU A 498 10.33 11.42 -32.56
CA LEU A 498 11.70 11.07 -32.18
C LEU A 498 12.27 12.00 -31.12
N PRO A 499 13.21 11.53 -30.29
CA PRO A 499 13.98 12.38 -29.38
C PRO A 499 14.82 13.43 -30.11
N ALA A 500 15.05 14.57 -29.48
CA ALA A 500 15.95 15.62 -29.93
C ALA A 500 17.37 15.06 -30.05
N GLY A 501 18.10 15.46 -31.11
CA GLY A 501 19.44 14.95 -31.39
C GLY A 501 19.49 13.54 -32.00
N PHE A 502 18.34 12.95 -32.38
CA PHE A 502 18.31 11.68 -33.10
C PHE A 502 19.10 11.76 -34.43
N PRO A 503 19.93 10.76 -34.79
CA PRO A 503 20.08 9.46 -34.13
C PRO A 503 21.07 9.41 -32.96
N GLY A 504 21.95 10.41 -32.80
CA GLY A 504 23.06 10.35 -31.83
C GLY A 504 22.66 10.44 -30.35
N SER A 505 21.43 10.86 -30.04
CA SER A 505 20.95 11.00 -28.67
C SER A 505 20.40 9.72 -28.06
N VAL A 506 20.20 8.66 -28.86
CA VAL A 506 19.67 7.37 -28.42
C VAL A 506 20.48 6.21 -28.96
N SER A 507 20.26 5.01 -28.44
CA SER A 507 20.94 3.82 -28.94
C SER A 507 20.49 3.43 -30.35
N ASP A 508 21.39 2.76 -31.09
CA ASP A 508 21.19 2.39 -32.49
C ASP A 508 19.98 1.44 -32.72
N ASP A 509 19.58 0.70 -31.69
CA ASP A 509 18.45 -0.22 -31.70
C ASP A 509 17.10 0.45 -31.38
N TYR A 510 17.09 1.71 -30.93
CA TYR A 510 15.87 2.43 -30.53
C TYR A 510 14.80 2.43 -31.62
N LEU A 511 15.13 2.92 -32.83
CA LEU A 511 14.15 3.06 -33.90
C LEU A 511 13.58 1.70 -34.34
N GLN A 512 14.44 0.68 -34.45
CA GLN A 512 14.00 -0.67 -34.83
C GLN A 512 13.09 -1.27 -33.76
N TYR A 513 13.43 -1.10 -32.49
CA TYR A 513 12.58 -1.50 -31.37
C TYR A 513 11.23 -0.79 -31.43
N MET A 514 11.20 0.54 -31.58
CA MET A 514 9.97 1.33 -31.61
C MET A 514 9.03 0.94 -32.77
N LEU A 515 9.59 0.67 -33.96
CA LEU A 515 8.83 0.22 -35.12
C LEU A 515 8.19 -1.17 -34.92
N LEU A 516 8.82 -2.06 -34.16
CA LEU A 516 8.25 -3.37 -33.79
C LEU A 516 7.31 -3.26 -32.57
N GLN A 517 7.59 -2.31 -31.69
CA GLN A 517 6.83 -2.05 -30.47
C GLN A 517 5.45 -1.46 -30.78
N PHE A 518 5.36 -0.58 -31.79
CA PHE A 518 4.10 0.02 -32.20
C PHE A 518 3.01 -1.01 -32.59
N PRO A 519 3.22 -1.93 -33.55
CA PRO A 519 2.23 -2.96 -33.87
C PRO A 519 2.02 -3.95 -32.71
N THR A 520 3.04 -4.18 -31.87
CA THR A 520 2.87 -4.96 -30.63
C THR A 520 1.87 -4.31 -29.69
N ASN A 521 1.95 -2.99 -29.50
CA ASN A 521 1.02 -2.25 -28.64
C ASN A 521 -0.40 -2.21 -29.26
N VAL A 522 -0.52 -1.98 -30.57
CA VAL A 522 -1.81 -2.01 -31.29
C VAL A 522 -2.52 -3.35 -31.08
N THR A 523 -1.84 -4.47 -31.34
CA THR A 523 -2.39 -5.83 -31.17
C THR A 523 -2.75 -6.14 -29.71
N GLY A 524 -1.99 -5.60 -28.75
CA GLY A 524 -2.29 -5.70 -27.32
C GLY A 524 -3.61 -5.00 -26.96
N TRP A 525 -3.84 -3.81 -27.49
CA TRP A 525 -5.08 -3.06 -27.29
C TRP A 525 -6.28 -3.68 -28.02
N ILE A 526 -6.09 -4.27 -29.20
CA ILE A 526 -7.14 -5.09 -29.86
C ILE A 526 -7.55 -6.26 -28.96
N CYS A 527 -6.58 -7.01 -28.42
CA CYS A 527 -6.85 -8.09 -27.47
C CYS A 527 -7.62 -7.59 -26.23
N HIS A 528 -7.23 -6.44 -25.71
CA HIS A 528 -7.89 -5.82 -24.55
C HIS A 528 -9.36 -5.50 -24.83
N THR A 529 -9.68 -4.96 -26.00
CA THR A 529 -11.05 -4.65 -26.43
C THR A 529 -11.89 -5.91 -26.55
N ILE A 530 -11.37 -6.96 -27.18
CA ILE A 530 -12.08 -8.25 -27.33
C ILE A 530 -12.38 -8.85 -25.95
N VAL A 531 -11.39 -8.91 -25.05
CA VAL A 531 -11.58 -9.45 -23.68
C VAL A 531 -12.58 -8.62 -22.88
N THR A 532 -12.56 -7.30 -23.03
CA THR A 532 -13.50 -6.40 -22.34
C THR A 532 -14.94 -6.64 -22.78
N SER A 533 -15.17 -6.99 -24.05
CA SER A 533 -16.51 -7.33 -24.53
C SER A 533 -17.09 -8.58 -23.85
N SER A 534 -16.26 -9.59 -23.58
CA SER A 534 -16.68 -10.80 -22.83
C SER A 534 -17.10 -10.49 -21.40
N LEU A 535 -16.38 -9.62 -20.70
CA LEU A 535 -16.73 -9.20 -19.33
C LEU A 535 -18.09 -8.48 -19.29
N LEU A 536 -18.34 -7.57 -20.23
CA LEU A 536 -19.60 -6.86 -20.32
C LEU A 536 -20.77 -7.81 -20.59
N LYS A 537 -20.59 -8.74 -21.54
CA LYS A 537 -21.58 -9.76 -21.89
C LYS A 537 -21.87 -10.75 -20.76
N ALA A 538 -20.85 -11.13 -19.98
CA ALA A 538 -21.02 -11.99 -18.81
C ALA A 538 -21.91 -11.33 -17.74
N CYS A 539 -21.76 -10.01 -17.55
CA CYS A 539 -22.57 -9.27 -16.58
C CYS A 539 -24.03 -9.14 -17.04
N GLU A 540 -24.27 -8.91 -18.33
CA GLU A 540 -25.62 -8.91 -18.91
C GLU A 540 -26.32 -10.26 -18.69
N SER A 541 -25.62 -11.39 -18.85
CA SER A 541 -26.21 -12.72 -18.70
C SER A 541 -26.58 -13.11 -17.26
N ASN A 542 -25.99 -12.48 -16.24
CA ASN A 542 -26.29 -12.75 -14.82
C ASN A 542 -27.57 -12.05 -14.31
N SER A 543 -28.18 -11.18 -15.12
CA SER A 543 -29.42 -10.45 -14.78
C SER A 543 -30.68 -11.34 -14.69
N GLY A 544 -30.56 -12.64 -14.97
CA GLY A 544 -31.65 -13.61 -14.76
C GLY A 544 -31.98 -13.91 -13.28
N HIS A 545 -31.10 -13.57 -12.33
CA HIS A 545 -31.33 -13.77 -10.89
C HIS A 545 -31.33 -12.47 -10.06
N TYR A 546 -31.03 -11.31 -10.68
CA TYR A 546 -31.11 -10.00 -10.03
C TYR A 546 -31.78 -8.99 -10.97
N PRO A 547 -32.75 -8.20 -10.50
CA PRO A 547 -33.59 -7.34 -11.34
C PRO A 547 -32.85 -6.04 -11.66
N PHE A 548 -31.86 -6.10 -12.55
CA PHE A 548 -31.16 -4.91 -13.01
C PHE A 548 -31.24 -4.79 -14.54
N SER A 549 -31.78 -3.65 -14.98
CA SER A 549 -31.75 -3.20 -16.38
C SER A 549 -30.32 -3.18 -16.94
N GLY A 550 -30.16 -3.35 -18.26
CA GLY A 550 -28.85 -3.50 -18.92
C GLY A 550 -27.82 -2.40 -18.59
N THR A 551 -28.27 -1.19 -18.26
CA THR A 551 -27.39 -0.09 -17.80
C THR A 551 -26.80 -0.30 -16.40
N ALA A 552 -27.54 -0.93 -15.49
CA ALA A 552 -27.08 -1.22 -14.13
C ALA A 552 -26.14 -2.44 -14.09
N ALA A 553 -26.32 -3.42 -14.98
CA ALA A 553 -25.38 -4.52 -15.18
C ALA A 553 -24.01 -4.00 -15.66
N ALA A 554 -23.99 -3.12 -16.68
CA ALA A 554 -22.76 -2.50 -17.15
C ALA A 554 -22.06 -1.65 -16.06
N ALA A 555 -22.83 -0.89 -15.26
CA ALA A 555 -22.30 -0.12 -14.14
C ALA A 555 -21.71 -1.01 -13.03
N SER A 556 -22.36 -2.13 -12.70
CA SER A 556 -21.86 -3.10 -11.73
C SER A 556 -20.59 -3.83 -12.21
N ALA A 557 -20.52 -4.20 -13.51
CA ALA A 557 -19.31 -4.75 -14.11
C ALA A 557 -18.16 -3.74 -14.09
N ALA A 558 -18.45 -2.47 -14.38
CA ALA A 558 -17.48 -1.39 -14.31
C ALA A 558 -17.00 -1.14 -12.87
N ALA A 559 -17.91 -1.15 -11.89
CA ALA A 559 -17.58 -1.00 -10.47
C ALA A 559 -16.77 -2.18 -9.92
N ILE A 560 -17.13 -3.42 -10.27
CA ILE A 560 -16.38 -4.63 -9.88
C ILE A 560 -15.00 -4.63 -10.56
N ARG A 561 -14.93 -4.25 -11.83
CA ARG A 561 -13.66 -4.13 -12.55
C ARG A 561 -12.80 -3.04 -11.95
N TRP A 562 -13.36 -1.90 -11.57
CA TRP A 562 -12.66 -0.81 -10.88
C TRP A 562 -12.14 -1.28 -9.51
N ALA A 563 -13.01 -1.83 -8.66
CA ALA A 563 -12.65 -2.32 -7.33
C ALA A 563 -11.62 -3.46 -7.38
N SER A 564 -11.73 -4.39 -8.34
CA SER A 564 -10.78 -5.51 -8.48
C SER A 564 -9.45 -5.07 -9.09
N LYS A 565 -9.48 -4.16 -10.08
CA LYS A 565 -8.28 -3.61 -10.72
C LYS A 565 -7.45 -2.77 -9.75
N ASP A 566 -8.10 -1.89 -8.98
CA ASP A 566 -7.42 -0.92 -8.12
C ASP A 566 -7.24 -1.44 -6.68
N GLY A 567 -8.08 -2.36 -6.20
CA GLY A 567 -7.91 -3.04 -4.90
C GLY A 567 -7.00 -4.27 -4.97
N ILE A 568 -7.54 -5.42 -5.41
CA ILE A 568 -6.80 -6.70 -5.47
C ILE A 568 -5.56 -6.58 -6.39
N GLY A 569 -5.68 -5.85 -7.50
CA GLY A 569 -4.55 -5.58 -8.38
C GLY A 569 -3.44 -4.73 -7.75
N ALA A 570 -3.75 -3.84 -6.79
CA ALA A 570 -2.72 -3.13 -6.05
C ALA A 570 -1.91 -4.07 -5.13
N VAL A 571 -2.57 -5.04 -4.48
CA VAL A 571 -1.90 -6.06 -3.65
C VAL A 571 -0.90 -6.88 -4.48
N GLY A 572 -1.31 -7.32 -5.68
CA GLY A 572 -0.42 -8.05 -6.58
C GLY A 572 0.80 -7.22 -7.00
N ARG A 573 0.61 -5.93 -7.32
CA ARG A 573 1.73 -5.02 -7.65
C ARG A 573 2.64 -4.76 -6.47
N LEU A 574 2.09 -4.59 -5.26
CA LEU A 574 2.83 -4.36 -4.03
C LEU A 574 3.74 -5.56 -3.71
N PHE A 575 3.22 -6.79 -3.82
CA PHE A 575 4.01 -8.00 -3.58
C PHE A 575 5.19 -8.12 -4.57
N ILE A 576 4.94 -7.84 -5.85
CA ILE A 576 5.97 -7.89 -6.89
C ILE A 576 7.02 -6.79 -6.71
N GLY A 577 6.58 -5.55 -6.46
CA GLY A 577 7.47 -4.41 -6.22
C GLY A 577 8.34 -4.59 -4.98
N GLY A 578 7.76 -5.03 -3.86
CA GLY A 578 8.46 -5.19 -2.59
C GLY A 578 9.44 -6.36 -2.54
N ARG A 579 9.10 -7.51 -3.15
CA ARG A 579 9.94 -8.74 -3.07
C ARG A 579 10.89 -8.92 -4.24
N PHE A 580 10.49 -8.50 -5.43
CA PHE A 580 11.18 -8.84 -6.67
C PHE A 580 11.77 -7.64 -7.42
N GLY A 581 11.72 -6.43 -6.85
CA GLY A 581 12.31 -5.21 -7.45
C GLY A 581 13.74 -5.41 -7.97
N ASN A 582 14.53 -6.17 -7.22
CA ASN A 582 15.91 -6.51 -7.52
C ASN A 582 16.11 -7.46 -8.72
N LEU A 583 15.10 -8.21 -9.16
CA LEU A 583 15.26 -9.19 -10.24
C LEU A 583 15.12 -8.57 -11.64
N PHE A 584 14.52 -7.37 -11.74
CA PHE A 584 14.15 -6.78 -13.03
C PHE A 584 15.35 -6.23 -13.81
N ASP A 585 16.40 -5.82 -13.10
CA ASP A 585 17.64 -5.32 -13.70
C ASP A 585 18.47 -6.45 -14.33
N ASP A 586 18.32 -7.69 -13.84
CA ASP A 586 19.18 -8.81 -14.22
C ASP A 586 18.87 -9.34 -15.64
N ASP A 587 17.58 -9.42 -16.02
CA ASP A 587 17.16 -9.86 -17.36
C ASP A 587 15.85 -9.18 -17.80
N PRO A 588 15.92 -7.91 -18.24
CA PRO A 588 14.73 -7.14 -18.59
C PRO A 588 13.98 -7.74 -19.77
N LYS A 589 14.66 -8.35 -20.76
CA LYS A 589 14.01 -9.00 -21.91
C LYS A 589 13.11 -10.15 -21.46
N GLN A 590 13.63 -11.03 -20.59
CA GLN A 590 12.90 -12.19 -20.09
C GLN A 590 11.69 -11.78 -19.26
N TRP A 591 11.86 -10.86 -18.31
CA TRP A 591 10.76 -10.38 -17.46
C TRP A 591 9.68 -9.67 -18.25
N ARG A 592 10.08 -8.90 -19.29
CA ARG A 592 9.13 -8.23 -20.18
C ARG A 592 8.29 -9.22 -20.98
N MET A 593 8.86 -10.35 -21.39
CA MET A 593 8.14 -11.44 -22.05
C MET A 593 7.22 -12.21 -21.09
N TYR A 594 7.68 -12.52 -19.87
CA TYR A 594 6.86 -13.18 -18.86
C TYR A 594 5.68 -12.34 -18.39
N ALA A 595 5.85 -11.01 -18.30
CA ALA A 595 4.75 -10.10 -18.06
C ALA A 595 3.61 -10.31 -19.07
N ASP A 596 3.93 -10.46 -20.36
CA ASP A 596 2.94 -10.70 -21.39
C ASP A 596 2.32 -12.11 -21.32
N PHE A 597 3.06 -13.15 -20.93
CA PHE A 597 2.47 -14.46 -20.65
C PHE A 597 1.48 -14.43 -19.47
N ILE A 598 1.86 -13.82 -18.35
CA ILE A 598 1.00 -13.70 -17.16
C ILE A 598 -0.22 -12.82 -17.47
N GLY A 599 -0.03 -11.74 -18.22
CA GLY A 599 -1.13 -10.90 -18.70
C GLY A 599 -2.10 -11.67 -19.60
N SER A 600 -1.58 -12.59 -20.43
CA SER A 600 -2.41 -13.50 -21.25
C SER A 600 -3.25 -14.41 -20.38
N ALA A 601 -2.68 -15.00 -19.33
CA ALA A 601 -3.43 -15.84 -18.38
C ALA A 601 -4.55 -15.03 -17.70
N GLY A 602 -4.29 -13.77 -17.34
CA GLY A 602 -5.30 -12.86 -16.83
C GLY A 602 -6.44 -12.59 -17.82
N CYS A 603 -6.13 -12.44 -19.11
CA CYS A 603 -7.14 -12.32 -20.17
C CYS A 603 -7.96 -13.60 -20.35
N ILE A 604 -7.37 -14.79 -20.17
CA ILE A 604 -8.10 -16.06 -20.23
C ILE A 604 -9.16 -16.11 -19.13
N PHE A 605 -8.82 -15.74 -17.89
CA PHE A 605 -9.80 -15.67 -16.80
C PHE A 605 -10.99 -14.76 -17.15
N ASP A 606 -10.71 -13.57 -17.70
CA ASP A 606 -11.77 -12.66 -18.15
C ASP A 606 -12.64 -13.27 -19.28
N LEU A 607 -12.05 -13.99 -20.23
CA LEU A 607 -12.81 -14.70 -21.27
C LEU A 607 -13.65 -15.84 -20.69
N THR A 608 -13.19 -16.52 -19.64
CA THR A 608 -13.96 -17.60 -18.99
C THR A 608 -15.19 -17.10 -18.23
N THR A 609 -15.24 -15.81 -17.87
CA THR A 609 -16.41 -15.22 -17.19
C THR A 609 -17.71 -15.37 -17.98
N GLN A 610 -17.64 -15.35 -19.31
CA GLN A 610 -18.79 -15.51 -20.19
C GLN A 610 -19.35 -16.95 -20.19
N VAL A 611 -18.49 -17.96 -19.93
CA VAL A 611 -18.89 -19.39 -19.88
C VAL A 611 -19.42 -19.77 -18.51
N TYR A 612 -18.85 -19.17 -17.46
CA TYR A 612 -19.23 -19.42 -16.07
C TYR A 612 -19.69 -18.13 -15.36
N PRO A 613 -20.84 -17.53 -15.74
CA PRO A 613 -21.32 -16.29 -15.14
C PRO A 613 -21.52 -16.37 -13.62
N ALA A 614 -21.86 -17.55 -13.07
CA ALA A 614 -21.99 -17.76 -11.63
C ALA A 614 -20.68 -17.50 -10.85
N TYR A 615 -19.53 -17.65 -11.50
CA TYR A 615 -18.20 -17.40 -10.94
C TYR A 615 -17.59 -16.09 -11.47
N PHE A 616 -18.42 -15.17 -11.95
CA PHE A 616 -17.97 -13.91 -12.55
C PHE A 616 -16.99 -13.15 -11.63
N LEU A 617 -17.37 -12.90 -10.38
CA LEU A 617 -16.56 -12.12 -9.43
C LEU A 617 -15.18 -12.75 -9.15
N PRO A 618 -15.05 -14.04 -8.76
CA PRO A 618 -13.74 -14.64 -8.54
C PRO A 618 -12.88 -14.72 -9.82
N LEU A 619 -13.47 -15.04 -10.97
CA LEU A 619 -12.74 -15.11 -12.24
C LEU A 619 -12.25 -13.72 -12.69
N ALA A 620 -13.10 -12.69 -12.64
CA ALA A 620 -12.72 -11.31 -12.98
C ALA A 620 -11.69 -10.74 -11.97
N SER A 621 -11.79 -11.12 -10.69
CA SER A 621 -10.81 -10.72 -9.67
C SER A 621 -9.45 -11.35 -9.95
N LEU A 622 -9.41 -12.65 -10.27
CA LEU A 622 -8.18 -13.37 -10.59
C LEU A 622 -7.56 -12.88 -11.91
N GLY A 623 -8.39 -12.57 -12.90
CA GLY A 623 -7.98 -11.95 -14.16
C GLY A 623 -7.30 -10.59 -13.94
N ASN A 624 -7.91 -9.72 -13.13
CA ASN A 624 -7.32 -8.43 -12.78
C ASN A 624 -6.06 -8.54 -11.90
N LEU A 625 -6.03 -9.49 -10.96
CA LEU A 625 -4.83 -9.78 -10.16
C LEU A 625 -3.65 -10.18 -11.06
N ALA A 626 -3.86 -11.15 -11.95
CA ALA A 626 -2.83 -11.62 -12.89
C ALA A 626 -2.34 -10.49 -13.79
N LYS A 627 -3.24 -9.65 -14.34
CA LYS A 627 -2.87 -8.48 -15.14
C LYS A 627 -2.10 -7.43 -14.34
N ALA A 628 -2.40 -7.27 -13.06
CA ALA A 628 -1.69 -6.34 -12.21
C ALA A 628 -0.29 -6.85 -11.84
N VAL A 629 -0.15 -8.14 -11.55
CA VAL A 629 1.16 -8.82 -11.43
C VAL A 629 1.97 -8.64 -12.71
N ALA A 630 1.37 -8.89 -13.87
CA ALA A 630 1.99 -8.66 -15.17
C ALA A 630 2.47 -7.21 -15.34
N ARG A 631 1.65 -6.22 -14.96
CA ARG A 631 2.06 -4.81 -14.96
C ARG A 631 3.24 -4.54 -14.01
N GLY A 632 3.22 -5.15 -12.81
CA GLY A 632 4.31 -5.06 -11.85
C GLY A 632 5.64 -5.63 -12.35
N LEU A 633 5.62 -6.58 -13.29
CA LEU A 633 6.82 -7.08 -13.98
C LEU A 633 7.17 -6.24 -15.21
N LYS A 634 6.16 -5.78 -15.97
CA LYS A 634 6.31 -4.96 -17.18
C LYS A 634 7.04 -3.65 -16.86
N ASP A 635 6.51 -2.87 -15.93
CA ASP A 635 6.94 -1.46 -15.80
C ASP A 635 8.41 -1.32 -15.33
N PRO A 636 8.90 -2.09 -14.34
CA PRO A 636 10.30 -2.01 -13.93
C PRO A 636 11.27 -2.53 -15.01
N SER A 637 11.00 -3.70 -15.61
CA SER A 637 11.83 -4.24 -16.70
C SER A 637 11.89 -3.28 -17.90
N PHE A 638 10.80 -2.55 -18.11
CA PHE A 638 10.69 -1.58 -19.17
C PHE A 638 11.49 -0.29 -18.89
N ARG A 639 11.56 0.17 -17.63
CA ARG A 639 12.46 1.27 -17.24
C ARG A 639 13.93 0.98 -17.52
N VAL A 640 14.37 -0.27 -17.38
CA VAL A 640 15.74 -0.69 -17.74
C VAL A 640 15.98 -0.51 -19.25
N ILE A 641 14.98 -0.82 -20.08
CA ILE A 641 15.04 -0.60 -21.55
C ILE A 641 15.08 0.90 -21.88
N GLN A 642 14.28 1.72 -21.20
CA GLN A 642 14.31 3.19 -21.40
C GLN A 642 15.67 3.78 -21.04
N ASN A 643 16.28 3.30 -19.95
CA ASN A 643 17.62 3.72 -19.54
C ASN A 643 18.68 3.32 -20.57
N HIS A 644 18.57 2.13 -21.16
CA HIS A 644 19.45 1.68 -22.26
C HIS A 644 19.37 2.60 -23.49
N PHE A 645 18.18 3.13 -23.80
CA PHE A 645 18.00 4.06 -24.90
C PHE A 645 18.55 5.47 -24.62
N ALA A 646 18.71 5.87 -23.36
CA ALA A 646 19.03 7.24 -22.96
C ALA A 646 20.54 7.54 -22.96
N ILE A 647 21.18 7.52 -24.13
CA ILE A 647 22.65 7.69 -24.25
C ILE A 647 23.12 9.08 -23.82
N SER A 648 22.36 10.14 -24.13
CA SER A 648 22.74 11.52 -23.81
C SER A 648 22.21 12.02 -22.46
N GLY A 649 21.88 11.11 -21.53
CA GLY A 649 21.23 11.47 -20.26
C GLY A 649 19.80 12.02 -20.46
N ASN A 650 19.18 11.69 -21.60
CA ASN A 650 17.87 12.17 -22.07
C ASN A 650 16.73 11.20 -21.70
N LEU A 651 16.79 10.58 -20.51
CA LEU A 651 15.83 9.56 -20.08
C LEU A 651 14.38 10.06 -20.07
N GLY A 652 14.16 11.27 -19.57
CA GLY A 652 12.82 11.89 -19.54
C GLY A 652 12.24 12.11 -20.93
N GLU A 653 13.08 12.47 -21.91
CA GLU A 653 12.64 12.68 -23.29
C GLU A 653 12.33 11.35 -23.98
N VAL A 654 13.20 10.35 -23.83
CA VAL A 654 12.95 9.00 -24.36
C VAL A 654 11.61 8.48 -23.84
N ALA A 655 11.36 8.60 -22.54
CA ALA A 655 10.10 8.19 -21.93
C ALA A 655 8.89 8.94 -22.51
N ALA A 656 8.99 10.27 -22.66
CA ALA A 656 7.92 11.08 -23.24
C ALA A 656 7.62 10.71 -24.71
N LYS A 657 8.67 10.51 -25.53
CA LYS A 657 8.50 10.13 -26.95
C LYS A 657 7.89 8.75 -27.08
N GLU A 658 8.30 7.82 -26.25
CA GLU A 658 7.71 6.50 -26.23
C GLU A 658 6.24 6.50 -25.79
N GLU A 659 5.87 7.34 -24.81
CA GLU A 659 4.47 7.53 -24.42
C GLU A 659 3.62 8.00 -25.61
N VAL A 660 4.15 8.89 -26.45
CA VAL A 660 3.50 9.30 -27.72
C VAL A 660 3.23 8.10 -28.63
N TRP A 661 4.21 7.19 -28.80
CA TRP A 661 4.02 5.95 -29.56
C TRP A 661 2.98 5.02 -28.91
N GLU A 662 3.01 4.86 -27.59
CA GLU A 662 2.08 3.99 -26.85
C GLU A 662 0.63 4.51 -26.92
N VAL A 663 0.41 5.81 -26.70
CA VAL A 663 -0.92 6.44 -26.79
C VAL A 663 -1.46 6.38 -28.22
N THR A 664 -0.62 6.62 -29.22
CA THR A 664 -1.04 6.49 -30.63
C THR A 664 -1.45 5.05 -30.97
N ALA A 665 -0.65 4.06 -30.53
CA ALA A 665 -0.98 2.65 -30.70
C ALA A 665 -2.25 2.25 -29.94
N GLN A 666 -2.50 2.83 -28.76
CA GLN A 666 -3.71 2.63 -27.98
C GLN A 666 -4.96 3.10 -28.71
N LEU A 667 -4.96 4.33 -29.21
CA LEU A 667 -6.10 4.88 -29.94
C LEU A 667 -6.43 4.06 -31.19
N LEU A 668 -5.39 3.68 -31.94
CA LEU A 668 -5.54 2.85 -33.14
C LEU A 668 -6.03 1.43 -32.79
N GLY A 669 -5.44 0.78 -31.78
CA GLY A 669 -5.81 -0.57 -31.35
C GLY A 669 -7.22 -0.66 -30.77
N LEU A 670 -7.66 0.36 -30.01
CA LEU A 670 -9.05 0.46 -29.55
C LEU A 670 -10.02 0.59 -30.72
N SER A 671 -9.71 1.47 -31.68
CA SER A 671 -10.55 1.69 -32.88
C SER A 671 -10.68 0.43 -33.72
N LEU A 672 -9.56 -0.25 -34.01
CA LEU A 672 -9.55 -1.52 -34.74
C LEU A 672 -10.25 -2.63 -33.95
N GLY A 673 -10.09 -2.68 -32.63
CA GLY A 673 -10.77 -3.64 -31.77
C GLY A 673 -12.29 -3.48 -31.80
N ILE A 674 -12.80 -2.25 -31.80
CA ILE A 674 -14.24 -1.96 -31.93
C ILE A 674 -14.75 -2.39 -33.31
N LEU A 675 -14.02 -2.07 -34.37
CA LEU A 675 -14.37 -2.50 -35.74
C LEU A 675 -14.43 -4.03 -35.87
N ILE A 676 -13.49 -4.74 -35.24
CA ILE A 676 -13.49 -6.22 -35.19
C ILE A 676 -14.74 -6.72 -34.47
N LEU A 677 -15.11 -6.11 -33.33
CA LEU A 677 -16.30 -6.48 -32.57
C LEU A 677 -17.62 -6.21 -33.32
N ASP A 678 -17.65 -5.22 -34.21
CA ASP A 678 -18.82 -4.90 -35.06
C ASP A 678 -19.05 -5.95 -36.17
N THR A 679 -18.09 -6.86 -36.39
CA THR A 679 -18.23 -7.93 -37.40
C THR A 679 -19.38 -8.87 -37.05
N PRO A 680 -20.35 -9.09 -37.95
CA PRO A 680 -21.54 -9.88 -37.65
C PRO A 680 -21.18 -11.32 -37.30
N GLY A 681 -21.64 -11.76 -36.13
CA GLY A 681 -21.46 -13.13 -35.64
C GLY A 681 -20.29 -13.34 -34.67
N LEU A 682 -19.33 -12.42 -34.59
CA LEU A 682 -18.17 -12.55 -33.69
C LEU A 682 -18.61 -12.51 -32.21
N VAL A 683 -19.36 -11.48 -31.83
CA VAL A 683 -19.84 -11.32 -30.44
C VAL A 683 -20.93 -12.35 -30.10
N LYS A 684 -21.60 -12.94 -31.10
CA LYS A 684 -22.68 -13.91 -30.88
C LYS A 684 -22.13 -15.31 -30.55
N SER A 685 -21.00 -15.70 -31.12
CA SER A 685 -20.41 -17.04 -30.95
C SER A 685 -19.15 -17.01 -30.07
N TYR A 686 -19.23 -17.60 -28.87
CA TYR A 686 -18.10 -17.66 -27.93
C TYR A 686 -16.84 -18.35 -28.53
N PRO A 687 -16.94 -19.49 -29.22
CA PRO A 687 -15.77 -20.11 -29.85
C PRO A 687 -15.08 -19.23 -30.89
N VAL A 688 -15.85 -18.46 -31.68
CA VAL A 688 -15.30 -17.55 -32.70
C VAL A 688 -14.61 -16.35 -32.05
N LEU A 689 -15.19 -15.82 -30.97
CA LEU A 689 -14.60 -14.74 -30.18
C LEU A 689 -13.26 -15.17 -29.56
N VAL A 690 -13.23 -16.33 -28.89
CA VAL A 690 -12.02 -16.87 -28.26
C VAL A 690 -10.96 -17.24 -29.30
N SER A 691 -11.36 -17.84 -30.44
CA SER A 691 -10.41 -18.15 -31.52
C SER A 691 -9.80 -16.88 -32.12
N THR A 692 -10.61 -15.85 -32.36
CA THR A 692 -10.13 -14.55 -32.86
C THR A 692 -9.18 -13.90 -31.87
N TRP A 693 -9.53 -13.90 -30.57
CA TRP A 693 -8.64 -13.43 -29.52
C TRP A 693 -7.34 -14.23 -29.46
N ALA A 694 -7.40 -15.56 -29.52
CA ALA A 694 -6.24 -16.43 -29.44
C ALA A 694 -5.27 -16.20 -30.62
N CYS A 695 -5.80 -16.10 -31.85
CA CYS A 695 -5.00 -15.75 -33.03
C CYS A 695 -4.32 -14.38 -32.88
N MET A 696 -5.08 -13.36 -32.47
CA MET A 696 -4.54 -12.02 -32.24
C MET A 696 -3.51 -12.02 -31.09
N ARG A 697 -3.72 -12.81 -30.04
CA ARG A 697 -2.81 -12.89 -28.89
C ARG A 697 -1.51 -13.60 -29.24
N LEU A 698 -1.56 -14.66 -30.04
CA LEU A 698 -0.36 -15.33 -30.55
C LEU A 698 0.45 -14.38 -31.45
N PHE A 699 -0.23 -13.62 -32.32
CA PHE A 699 0.42 -12.61 -33.15
C PHE A 699 1.06 -11.50 -32.30
N HIS A 700 0.37 -11.02 -31.26
CA HIS A 700 0.92 -10.08 -30.29
C HIS A 700 2.17 -10.61 -29.58
N LEU A 701 2.14 -11.85 -29.08
CA LEU A 701 3.30 -12.46 -28.41
C LEU A 701 4.48 -12.67 -29.36
N TRP A 702 4.21 -12.98 -30.62
CA TRP A 702 5.24 -13.06 -31.66
C TRP A 702 5.88 -11.71 -31.96
N LEU A 703 5.08 -10.65 -32.14
CA LEU A 703 5.59 -9.28 -32.31
C LEU A 703 6.38 -8.81 -31.09
N ARG A 704 5.93 -9.14 -29.87
CA ARG A 704 6.65 -8.88 -28.62
C ARG A 704 8.01 -9.58 -28.59
N TYR A 705 8.07 -10.84 -29.02
CA TYR A 705 9.33 -11.55 -29.12
C TYR A 705 10.28 -10.88 -30.12
N LEU A 706 9.77 -10.47 -31.29
CA LEU A 706 10.56 -9.76 -32.30
C LEU A 706 11.07 -8.40 -31.77
N SER A 707 10.23 -7.62 -31.07
CA SER A 707 10.66 -6.33 -30.52
C SER A 707 11.76 -6.52 -29.48
N LEU A 708 11.62 -7.47 -28.55
CA LEU A 708 12.64 -7.76 -27.55
C LEU A 708 13.93 -8.35 -28.15
N SER A 709 13.83 -9.08 -29.25
CA SER A 709 14.99 -9.62 -29.97
C SER A 709 15.77 -8.54 -30.73
N ALA A 710 15.15 -7.39 -31.01
CA ALA A 710 15.83 -6.26 -31.63
C ALA A 710 16.73 -5.49 -30.65
N LEU A 711 16.51 -5.63 -29.33
CA LEU A 711 17.27 -4.93 -28.30
C LEU A 711 18.71 -5.45 -28.18
N ARG A 712 19.66 -4.52 -28.15
CA ARG A 712 21.11 -4.76 -28.17
C ARG A 712 21.78 -4.16 -26.93
N PHE A 713 21.65 -4.85 -25.81
CA PHE A 713 22.36 -4.46 -24.59
C PHE A 713 23.85 -4.79 -24.68
N ASN A 714 24.68 -3.90 -24.16
CA ASN A 714 26.12 -4.08 -23.93
C ASN A 714 26.45 -4.50 -22.47
N THR A 715 25.45 -4.62 -21.60
CA THR A 715 25.60 -5.09 -20.22
C THR A 715 25.64 -6.62 -20.15
N ILE A 716 26.49 -7.14 -19.27
CA ILE A 716 26.68 -8.58 -19.10
C ILE A 716 25.70 -9.11 -18.04
N ASN A 717 24.66 -9.83 -18.48
CA ASN A 717 23.79 -10.63 -17.62
C ASN A 717 24.26 -12.10 -17.55
N LEU A 718 23.58 -12.94 -16.76
CA LEU A 718 23.98 -14.34 -16.61
C LEU A 718 23.90 -15.16 -17.91
N LYS A 719 22.91 -14.90 -18.78
CA LYS A 719 22.76 -15.65 -20.05
C LYS A 719 23.87 -15.30 -21.03
N ARG A 720 24.18 -14.01 -21.18
CA ARG A 720 25.28 -13.52 -22.01
C ARG A 720 26.62 -13.97 -21.46
N ALA A 721 26.84 -13.89 -20.14
CA ALA A 721 28.06 -14.40 -19.50
C ALA A 721 28.32 -15.87 -19.84
N ARG A 722 27.27 -16.71 -19.89
CA ARG A 722 27.36 -18.11 -20.30
C ARG A 722 27.81 -18.29 -21.75
N ILE A 723 27.21 -17.54 -22.69
CA ILE A 723 27.58 -17.57 -24.11
C ILE A 723 29.03 -17.08 -24.31
N LEU A 724 29.39 -15.99 -23.65
CA LEU A 724 30.72 -15.38 -23.72
C LEU A 724 31.80 -16.33 -23.17
N ALA A 725 31.55 -16.92 -22.00
CA ALA A 725 32.45 -17.89 -21.39
C ALA A 725 32.60 -19.15 -22.26
N GLN A 726 31.50 -19.71 -22.75
CA GLN A 726 31.51 -20.89 -23.62
C GLN A 726 32.33 -20.64 -24.89
N SER A 727 32.09 -19.54 -25.59
CA SER A 727 32.81 -19.18 -26.81
C SER A 727 34.30 -18.96 -26.55
N HIS A 728 34.66 -18.31 -25.44
CA HIS A 728 36.06 -18.10 -25.10
C HIS A 728 36.78 -19.42 -24.74
N VAL A 729 36.13 -20.31 -23.97
CA VAL A 729 36.70 -21.61 -23.61
C VAL A 729 36.94 -22.47 -24.85
N LEU A 730 35.96 -22.56 -25.76
CA LEU A 730 36.01 -23.42 -26.95
C LEU A 730 36.81 -22.85 -28.13
N HIS A 731 36.78 -21.53 -28.33
CA HIS A 731 37.30 -20.88 -29.53
C HIS A 731 38.36 -19.80 -29.24
N SER A 732 38.69 -19.55 -27.98
CA SER A 732 39.59 -18.46 -27.56
C SER A 732 39.18 -17.08 -28.11
N ARG A 733 37.88 -16.90 -28.36
CA ARG A 733 37.32 -15.67 -28.91
C ARG A 733 36.01 -15.30 -28.21
N VAL A 734 35.90 -14.03 -27.86
CA VAL A 734 34.67 -13.42 -27.34
C VAL A 734 33.80 -12.89 -28.50
N PRO A 735 32.51 -13.25 -28.59
CA PRO A 735 31.59 -12.66 -29.57
C PRO A 735 31.24 -11.21 -29.21
N GLY A 736 30.98 -10.39 -30.23
CA GLY A 736 30.51 -9.02 -30.03
C GLY A 736 29.07 -8.96 -29.51
N CYS A 737 28.66 -7.79 -29.01
CA CYS A 737 27.33 -7.56 -28.43
C CYS A 737 26.19 -7.99 -29.38
N ASN A 738 26.31 -7.75 -30.68
CA ASN A 738 25.27 -8.10 -31.65
C ASN A 738 25.09 -9.61 -31.83
N ASP A 739 26.20 -10.35 -31.95
CA ASP A 739 26.14 -11.81 -32.13
C ASP A 739 25.62 -12.48 -30.86
N CYS A 740 26.12 -12.05 -29.69
CA CYS A 740 25.64 -12.59 -28.42
C CYS A 740 24.16 -12.26 -28.16
N ASN A 741 23.67 -11.07 -28.53
CA ASN A 741 22.26 -10.72 -28.40
C ASN A 741 21.35 -11.54 -29.34
N ARG A 742 21.86 -11.96 -30.51
CA ARG A 742 21.14 -12.86 -31.43
C ARG A 742 21.04 -14.28 -30.87
N ASP A 743 22.09 -14.74 -30.22
CA ASP A 743 22.17 -16.09 -29.67
C ASP A 743 21.54 -16.19 -28.25
N GLU A 744 21.22 -15.05 -27.62
CA GLU A 744 20.55 -14.97 -26.32
C GLU A 744 19.12 -15.50 -26.38
N ASN A 745 18.84 -16.57 -25.62
CA ASN A 745 17.48 -17.11 -25.51
C ASN A 745 16.64 -16.38 -24.45
N ILE A 746 15.65 -15.62 -24.90
CA ILE A 746 14.74 -14.82 -24.06
C ILE A 746 13.83 -15.73 -23.19
N LEU A 747 13.39 -16.88 -23.71
CA LEU A 747 12.37 -17.73 -23.07
C LEU A 747 12.94 -18.73 -22.07
N SER A 748 14.21 -19.10 -22.22
CA SER A 748 14.84 -20.13 -21.38
C SER A 748 15.07 -19.63 -19.96
N TRP A 749 14.54 -20.37 -18.99
CA TRP A 749 14.83 -20.14 -17.59
C TRP A 749 16.22 -20.69 -17.23
N GLN A 750 16.93 -20.02 -16.32
CA GLN A 750 18.32 -20.33 -15.97
C GLN A 750 18.55 -21.79 -15.55
N ARG A 751 17.52 -22.43 -14.96
CA ARG A 751 17.51 -23.84 -14.52
C ARG A 751 17.51 -24.86 -15.65
N PHE A 752 17.09 -24.48 -16.86
CA PHE A 752 16.98 -25.38 -18.01
C PHE A 752 18.15 -25.28 -18.99
N ILE A 753 19.11 -24.40 -18.71
CA ILE A 753 20.32 -24.22 -19.53
C ILE A 753 21.43 -25.12 -18.98
N ASN A 754 22.13 -25.81 -19.88
CA ASN A 754 23.30 -26.63 -19.55
C ASN A 754 24.60 -25.87 -19.85
N PRO A 755 25.66 -26.01 -19.02
CA PRO A 755 25.70 -26.73 -17.75
C PRO A 755 24.82 -26.08 -16.67
N ARG A 756 24.19 -26.89 -15.82
CA ARG A 756 23.35 -26.41 -14.74
C ARG A 756 24.23 -25.89 -13.60
N ILE A 757 24.12 -24.59 -13.31
CA ILE A 757 24.82 -23.98 -12.17
C ILE A 757 23.79 -23.62 -11.10
N ILE A 758 23.98 -24.14 -9.90
CA ILE A 758 23.14 -23.88 -8.73
C ILE A 758 23.94 -23.01 -7.75
N PHE A 759 23.38 -21.84 -7.42
CA PHE A 759 24.00 -20.88 -6.51
C PHE A 759 23.54 -21.09 -5.08
N SER A 760 24.39 -20.65 -4.15
CA SER A 760 24.09 -20.62 -2.72
C SER A 760 23.76 -21.99 -2.16
N VAL A 761 24.51 -23.01 -2.56
CA VAL A 761 24.33 -24.36 -2.01
C VAL A 761 25.00 -24.39 -0.64
N PRO A 762 24.32 -24.83 0.44
CA PRO A 762 24.94 -25.01 1.74
C PRO A 762 26.14 -25.94 1.65
N MET A 763 27.19 -25.66 2.43
CA MET A 763 28.41 -26.47 2.39
C MET A 763 28.15 -27.95 2.70
N GLU A 764 27.16 -28.25 3.54
CA GLU A 764 26.73 -29.62 3.87
C GLU A 764 26.20 -30.38 2.64
N GLU A 765 25.46 -29.70 1.75
CA GLU A 765 24.94 -30.28 0.51
C GLU A 765 26.04 -30.42 -0.54
N MET A 766 26.97 -29.46 -0.63
CA MET A 766 28.15 -29.56 -1.52
C MET A 766 29.06 -30.75 -1.15
N LEU A 767 29.08 -31.17 0.11
CA LEU A 767 29.88 -32.28 0.61
C LEU A 767 29.14 -33.63 0.58
N GLY A 768 27.92 -33.68 0.03
CA GLY A 768 27.14 -34.92 -0.11
C GLY A 768 26.65 -35.54 1.20
N GLY A 769 26.44 -34.71 2.25
CA GLY A 769 25.96 -35.18 3.56
C GLY A 769 26.99 -35.94 4.41
N GLY A 770 28.20 -36.19 3.87
CA GLY A 770 29.32 -36.76 4.61
C GLY A 770 30.17 -35.66 5.25
N ARG A 771 30.23 -35.61 6.59
CA ARG A 771 31.10 -34.67 7.35
C ARG A 771 32.59 -35.03 7.24
N SER A 772 33.16 -35.04 6.03
CA SER A 772 34.61 -35.20 5.86
C SER A 772 35.30 -33.83 5.98
N ILE A 773 35.78 -33.52 7.19
CA ILE A 773 36.59 -32.32 7.48
C ILE A 773 37.79 -32.22 6.52
N LEU A 774 38.33 -33.37 6.07
CA LEU A 774 39.45 -33.42 5.12
C LEU A 774 39.07 -32.85 3.75
N THR A 775 37.87 -33.18 3.27
CA THR A 775 37.35 -32.68 1.98
C THR A 775 37.14 -31.16 2.02
N LEU A 776 36.58 -30.66 3.13
CA LEU A 776 36.40 -29.23 3.34
C LEU A 776 37.73 -28.48 3.39
N LYS A 777 38.71 -28.97 4.16
CA LYS A 777 40.07 -28.38 4.22
C LYS A 777 40.74 -28.33 2.84
N THR A 778 40.54 -29.36 2.03
CA THR A 778 41.10 -29.43 0.67
C THR A 778 40.46 -28.39 -0.25
N LEU A 779 39.12 -28.28 -0.25
CA LEU A 779 38.40 -27.26 -1.03
C LEU A 779 38.77 -25.84 -0.61
N LEU A 780 38.86 -25.56 0.70
CA LEU A 780 39.27 -24.25 1.21
C LEU A 780 40.72 -23.91 0.80
N ARG A 781 41.60 -24.92 0.72
CA ARG A 781 42.98 -24.73 0.26
C ARG A 781 43.07 -24.46 -1.24
N ILE A 782 42.27 -25.15 -2.06
CA ILE A 782 42.23 -24.92 -3.52
C ILE A 782 41.68 -23.52 -3.82
N TYR A 783 40.56 -23.16 -3.20
CA TYR A 783 39.89 -21.87 -3.41
C TYR A 783 40.37 -20.77 -2.45
N ALA A 784 41.60 -20.84 -1.94
CA ALA A 784 42.11 -19.88 -0.95
C ALA A 784 42.16 -18.44 -1.50
N ARG A 785 42.45 -18.28 -2.80
CA ARG A 785 42.54 -16.96 -3.47
C ARG A 785 41.21 -16.45 -4.03
N GLU A 786 40.22 -17.33 -4.16
CA GLU A 786 38.92 -17.00 -4.74
C GLU A 786 37.88 -16.67 -3.67
N LYS A 787 36.90 -15.84 -4.07
CA LYS A 787 35.75 -15.49 -3.23
C LYS A 787 34.55 -16.41 -3.45
N TYR A 788 34.77 -17.59 -4.02
CA TYR A 788 33.76 -18.62 -4.21
C TYR A 788 34.40 -20.00 -4.07
N ILE A 789 33.56 -21.01 -3.83
CA ILE A 789 33.91 -22.43 -3.83
C ILE A 789 32.99 -23.12 -4.82
N LEU A 790 33.55 -23.97 -5.69
CA LEU A 790 32.81 -24.69 -6.71
C LEU A 790 33.09 -26.19 -6.59
N THR A 791 32.05 -27.01 -6.77
CA THR A 791 32.17 -28.47 -6.89
C THR A 791 31.20 -29.01 -7.94
N VAL A 792 31.47 -30.19 -8.48
CA VAL A 792 30.63 -30.86 -9.49
C VAL A 792 29.83 -31.97 -8.82
N ASN A 793 28.53 -32.02 -9.07
CA ASN A 793 27.66 -33.09 -8.60
C ASN A 793 27.86 -34.35 -9.48
N GLN A 794 28.60 -35.32 -8.96
CA GLN A 794 28.87 -36.58 -9.67
C GLN A 794 27.70 -37.58 -9.63
N HIS A 795 26.65 -37.33 -8.84
CA HIS A 795 25.58 -38.30 -8.59
C HIS A 795 24.40 -38.22 -9.56
N ARG A 796 24.40 -37.28 -10.52
CA ARG A 796 23.31 -37.10 -11.50
C ARG A 796 23.78 -37.30 -12.94
N LYS A 797 22.84 -37.73 -13.80
CA LYS A 797 23.08 -37.89 -15.25
C LYS A 797 23.34 -36.56 -15.97
N ASP A 798 22.82 -35.46 -15.45
CA ASP A 798 23.02 -34.11 -16.00
C ASP A 798 24.21 -33.44 -15.29
N PHE A 799 25.10 -32.77 -16.04
CA PHE A 799 26.22 -32.02 -15.47
C PHE A 799 25.71 -30.83 -14.63
N GLU A 800 25.82 -30.97 -13.32
CA GLU A 800 25.37 -29.99 -12.32
C GLU A 800 26.58 -29.51 -11.49
N VAL A 801 26.70 -28.19 -11.34
CA VAL A 801 27.76 -27.53 -10.59
C VAL A 801 27.17 -26.77 -9.43
N PHE A 802 27.66 -27.04 -8.23
CA PHE A 802 27.29 -26.34 -7.00
C PHE A 802 28.30 -25.24 -6.71
N VAL A 803 27.80 -24.05 -6.40
CA VAL A 803 28.62 -22.88 -6.10
C VAL A 803 28.16 -22.25 -4.79
N SER A 804 29.12 -21.98 -3.91
CA SER A 804 28.93 -21.20 -2.68
C SER A 804 29.87 -20.00 -2.67
N PHE A 805 29.42 -18.86 -2.14
CA PHE A 805 30.18 -17.61 -2.15
C PHE A 805 30.75 -17.31 -0.77
N LYS A 806 31.96 -16.75 -0.74
CA LYS A 806 32.58 -16.23 0.48
C LYS A 806 32.17 -14.78 0.71
N ALA A 807 32.32 -14.30 1.94
CA ALA A 807 32.16 -12.88 2.25
C ALA A 807 33.05 -12.00 1.34
N GLY A 808 32.44 -10.95 0.76
CA GLY A 808 33.11 -10.02 -0.15
C GLY A 808 33.20 -10.47 -1.62
N ALA A 809 32.44 -11.48 -2.05
CA ALA A 809 32.34 -11.82 -3.46
C ALA A 809 31.73 -10.67 -4.29
N THR A 810 32.20 -10.52 -5.53
CA THR A 810 31.75 -9.48 -6.48
C THR A 810 31.16 -10.08 -7.75
N SER A 811 30.61 -9.24 -8.64
CA SER A 811 30.13 -9.65 -9.96
C SER A 811 31.22 -10.33 -10.81
N VAL A 812 32.49 -9.94 -10.63
CA VAL A 812 33.65 -10.57 -11.26
C VAL A 812 33.86 -11.99 -10.72
N SER A 813 33.67 -12.24 -9.42
CA SER A 813 33.70 -13.59 -8.84
C SER A 813 32.63 -14.49 -9.49
N VAL A 814 31.44 -13.93 -9.76
CA VAL A 814 30.36 -14.63 -10.47
C VAL A 814 30.76 -14.92 -11.92
N LEU A 815 31.47 -14.02 -12.61
CA LEU A 815 31.93 -14.22 -13.98
C LEU A 815 33.04 -15.28 -14.06
N ARG A 816 34.03 -15.22 -13.16
CA ARG A 816 35.13 -16.19 -13.04
C ARG A 816 34.62 -17.62 -12.89
N ARG A 817 33.65 -17.83 -11.99
CA ARG A 817 33.06 -19.16 -11.80
C ARG A 817 32.24 -19.62 -13.01
N VAL A 818 31.57 -18.73 -13.77
CA VAL A 818 30.90 -19.14 -15.03
C VAL A 818 31.95 -19.70 -15.98
N TRP A 819 33.06 -18.99 -16.15
CA TRP A 819 34.16 -19.41 -17.00
C TRP A 819 34.72 -20.77 -16.57
N GLN A 820 35.04 -20.94 -15.28
CA GLN A 820 35.53 -22.20 -14.73
C GLN A 820 34.53 -23.35 -14.97
N THR A 821 33.23 -23.10 -14.82
CA THR A 821 32.17 -24.11 -15.04
C THR A 821 32.16 -24.60 -16.49
N TYR A 822 32.30 -23.71 -17.48
CA TYR A 822 32.35 -24.11 -18.90
C TYR A 822 33.63 -24.86 -19.24
N TRP A 823 34.76 -24.45 -18.68
CA TRP A 823 36.01 -25.20 -18.83
C TRP A 823 35.86 -26.62 -18.29
N LEU A 824 35.30 -26.77 -17.07
CA LEU A 824 35.04 -28.08 -16.48
C LEU A 824 34.06 -28.89 -17.32
N HIS A 825 32.97 -28.30 -17.79
CA HIS A 825 31.98 -29.00 -18.61
C HIS A 825 32.60 -29.67 -19.85
N ASP A 826 33.56 -29.01 -20.50
CA ASP A 826 34.17 -29.51 -21.73
C ASP A 826 35.41 -30.40 -21.48
N ASN A 827 36.04 -30.32 -20.30
CA ASN A 827 37.30 -31.01 -19.98
C ASN A 827 37.22 -32.01 -18.82
N LEU A 828 36.04 -32.20 -18.21
CA LEU A 828 35.89 -33.12 -17.07
C LEU A 828 36.03 -34.58 -17.51
N ASN A 829 36.99 -35.29 -16.93
CA ASN A 829 37.17 -36.72 -17.09
C ASN A 829 36.72 -37.46 -15.82
N VAL A 830 35.69 -38.29 -15.92
CA VAL A 830 35.11 -39.04 -14.78
C VAL A 830 36.13 -40.02 -14.13
N SER A 831 37.22 -40.35 -14.83
CA SER A 831 38.27 -41.27 -14.36
C SER A 831 39.37 -40.64 -13.52
N GLU A 832 39.52 -39.31 -13.52
CA GLU A 832 40.56 -38.58 -12.77
C GLU A 832 40.03 -38.04 -11.43
N ASP A 833 40.93 -37.74 -10.49
CA ASP A 833 40.54 -37.17 -9.19
C ASP A 833 39.87 -35.79 -9.36
N LEU A 834 38.79 -35.56 -8.64
CA LEU A 834 37.99 -34.33 -8.78
C LEU A 834 38.78 -33.10 -8.27
N PHE A 835 39.56 -33.24 -7.20
CA PHE A 835 40.29 -32.10 -6.63
C PHE A 835 41.42 -31.64 -7.55
N ASP A 836 42.12 -32.58 -8.18
CA ASP A 836 43.14 -32.27 -9.19
C ASP A 836 42.54 -31.56 -10.41
N GLN A 837 41.36 -31.99 -10.87
CA GLN A 837 40.65 -31.33 -11.97
C GLN A 837 40.14 -29.93 -11.59
N LEU A 838 39.63 -29.75 -10.36
CA LEU A 838 39.25 -28.44 -9.85
C LEU A 838 40.47 -27.50 -9.78
N ALA A 839 41.61 -27.97 -9.26
CA ALA A 839 42.84 -27.19 -9.21
C ALA A 839 43.36 -26.84 -10.63
N LYS A 840 43.32 -27.78 -11.58
CA LYS A 840 43.69 -27.55 -12.97
C LYS A 840 42.79 -26.51 -13.63
N SER A 841 41.47 -26.62 -13.46
CA SER A 841 40.50 -25.65 -14.00
C SER A 841 40.71 -24.24 -13.45
N LEU A 842 41.15 -24.12 -12.19
CA LEU A 842 41.46 -22.85 -11.56
C LEU A 842 42.73 -22.22 -12.16
N SER A 843 43.78 -23.04 -12.36
CA SER A 843 45.03 -22.59 -13.00
C SER A 843 44.80 -22.09 -14.42
N GLU A 844 44.01 -22.82 -15.22
CA GLU A 844 43.65 -22.43 -16.59
C GLU A 844 42.81 -21.15 -16.63
N MET A 845 41.91 -20.98 -15.65
CA MET A 845 41.17 -19.74 -15.50
C MET A 845 42.11 -18.58 -15.15
N ASP A 846 43.03 -18.75 -14.20
CA ASP A 846 43.98 -17.71 -13.81
C ASP A 846 44.85 -17.23 -14.98
N GLU A 847 45.29 -18.15 -15.84
CA GLU A 847 46.12 -17.80 -17.01
C GLU A 847 45.36 -17.08 -18.12
N ARG A 848 44.08 -17.44 -18.34
CA ARG A 848 43.31 -17.00 -19.53
C ARG A 848 42.22 -15.97 -19.22
N PHE A 849 41.89 -15.72 -17.96
CA PHE A 849 40.79 -14.82 -17.60
C PHE A 849 41.09 -13.36 -17.90
N ASP A 850 42.35 -12.92 -17.75
CA ASP A 850 42.74 -11.54 -18.10
C ASP A 850 42.63 -11.30 -19.61
N GLU A 851 42.99 -12.30 -20.43
CA GLU A 851 42.76 -12.26 -21.87
C GLU A 851 41.25 -12.17 -22.18
N PHE A 852 40.43 -12.98 -21.51
CA PHE A 852 38.98 -12.94 -21.66
C PHE A 852 38.39 -11.56 -21.35
N VAL A 853 38.81 -10.92 -20.26
CA VAL A 853 38.36 -9.57 -19.88
C VAL A 853 38.82 -8.51 -20.88
N GLN A 854 40.06 -8.59 -21.36
CA GLN A 854 40.54 -7.69 -22.42
C GLN A 854 39.78 -7.87 -23.74
N GLN A 855 39.42 -9.12 -24.10
CA GLN A 855 38.63 -9.39 -25.29
C GLN A 855 37.18 -8.91 -25.14
N LEU A 856 36.59 -8.94 -23.93
CA LEU A 856 35.28 -8.35 -23.64
C LEU A 856 35.27 -6.85 -23.93
N ASP A 857 36.23 -6.11 -23.37
CA ASP A 857 36.36 -4.66 -23.57
C ASP A 857 36.56 -4.31 -25.07
N LYS A 858 37.48 -5.01 -25.75
CA LYS A 858 37.71 -4.86 -27.20
C LYS A 858 36.47 -5.16 -28.05
N SER A 859 35.56 -5.99 -27.58
CA SER A 859 34.34 -6.39 -28.30
C SER A 859 33.13 -5.49 -27.98
N GLY A 860 33.32 -4.42 -27.20
CA GLY A 860 32.31 -3.42 -26.88
C GLY A 860 31.39 -3.76 -25.71
N TRP A 861 31.79 -4.68 -24.83
CA TRP A 861 31.07 -4.99 -23.60
C TRP A 861 31.42 -4.02 -22.48
N ASP A 862 30.43 -3.61 -21.69
CA ASP A 862 30.68 -2.77 -20.52
C ASP A 862 31.16 -3.63 -19.34
N ILE A 863 32.46 -3.57 -19.07
CA ILE A 863 33.12 -4.28 -17.97
C ILE A 863 32.93 -3.58 -16.61
N HIS A 864 32.52 -2.30 -16.60
CA HIS A 864 32.27 -1.54 -15.37
C HIS A 864 30.85 -1.76 -14.86
N GLN A 865 29.91 -2.07 -15.75
CA GLN A 865 28.51 -2.30 -15.44
C GLN A 865 28.07 -3.77 -15.66
N ILE A 866 28.66 -4.69 -14.88
CA ILE A 866 28.32 -6.12 -14.91
C ILE A 866 27.06 -6.40 -14.06
N SER A 867 25.97 -6.81 -14.71
CA SER A 867 24.68 -7.18 -14.08
C SER A 867 24.67 -8.64 -13.60
N LEU A 868 25.74 -9.06 -12.91
CA LEU A 868 25.85 -10.38 -12.29
C LEU A 868 25.80 -10.23 -10.78
N ARG A 869 24.66 -10.58 -10.17
CA ARG A 869 24.51 -10.49 -8.71
C ARG A 869 25.13 -11.67 -7.99
N VAL A 870 25.72 -11.38 -6.83
CA VAL A 870 26.08 -12.38 -5.83
C VAL A 870 24.84 -12.66 -4.98
N PRO A 871 24.31 -13.89 -4.97
CA PRO A 871 23.17 -14.20 -4.14
C PRO A 871 23.53 -14.10 -2.64
N LYS A 872 22.72 -13.33 -1.89
CA LYS A 872 23.01 -12.89 -0.51
C LYS A 872 22.70 -13.91 0.59
N GLU A 873 22.01 -15.01 0.27
CA GLU A 873 21.35 -15.83 1.29
C GLU A 873 22.31 -16.75 2.07
N ILE A 874 23.53 -17.03 1.56
CA ILE A 874 24.51 -17.91 2.20
C ILE A 874 25.94 -17.46 1.82
N SER A 875 26.51 -16.49 2.56
CA SER A 875 27.95 -16.17 2.46
C SER A 875 28.72 -16.93 3.54
N ILE A 876 29.82 -17.57 3.16
CA ILE A 876 30.74 -18.19 4.12
C ILE A 876 31.59 -17.08 4.73
N ASP A 877 31.41 -16.81 6.02
CA ASP A 877 32.31 -15.96 6.80
C ASP A 877 33.53 -16.80 7.19
N GLU A 878 34.69 -16.46 6.62
CA GLU A 878 35.96 -17.01 7.08
C GLU A 878 36.30 -16.31 8.41
N CYS A 879 36.01 -16.96 9.55
CA CYS A 879 36.60 -16.52 10.82
C CYS A 879 38.13 -16.62 10.69
N SER A 880 38.82 -15.50 10.87
CA SER A 880 40.27 -15.47 11.04
C SER A 880 40.63 -16.36 12.24
N VAL A 881 41.32 -17.47 11.97
CA VAL A 881 41.85 -18.38 13.01
C VAL A 881 43.02 -17.72 13.73
#